data_AF-A0A951FBE5-F1
#
_entry.id   AF-A0A951FBE5-F1
#
_cell.length_a   1.000
_cell.length_b   1.000
_cell.length_c   1.000
_cell.angle_alpha   90.00
_cell.angle_beta   90.00
_cell.angle_gamma   90.00
#
_symmetry.space_group_name_H-M   'P 1'
#
loop_
_entity.id
_entity.type
_entity.pdbx_description
1 polymer ?
#
loop_
_entity_poly.entity_id
_entity_poly.type
_entity_poly.pdbx_seq_one_letter_code
_entity_poly.pdbx_strand_id
1 'polypeptide(L)'
;GQDVAIQRCVIRMLDKAGGDVGIYAQGERVLIEDCDIQIIPGGDLPEFPDDDDPETPPVNPADPCADANDFYVNLIYLVFYVDLIWGLFTYDFVPKKPYQTLGGIQIGSGSEDVIVRQNLVSGGAGNGITLGSDIADVGLDDFDPLPDDEEEFPEVRLNHNFDLISGRLMLEDKPIGGMTIFFDDGKGGVFSFPVDAEGFFEGKLPPGEYVVTISDSKYGVVQVEPLGEGKYYVLLKPRANQPEPPDGGEDLLAFIHKVTIAANRIANMGFSGIGAPRFVTSDEALRDLSFATQGSTSRQLLALVYMTTGTVTGFVVDLTIYRNTIARCLLDATLSNVDQFAIERALGGISLALCDGVNIEENVIESCGHGAETPVCGIFISFSIDVTIRENHVLNNGQDQRAEQAIAEIVAAPAATLKAAPAQPSTLRAGLSPQAGLSNRGSYIDNQAAYERYRLSAATGNFAINAPDIDFQRGPRAGILLPICLSTNMFAGAALRKATANLGAQGLTTAAEGRHAARIDGNYVVQPFGKTLFVGAAGTLSITDNQLISDRALPRELDALAGGLSGRLAADFKLVDFDMFASNVMVVDICPGAYVIDVLKVKNGFNTNATSTNPLEATPIPFGFPDGNVLFAGNQIKQGNAGARPTSVTIFSMDDVNFVDNQIDVLNATNIRSTVVVFGVSTRAANNRMKEPLLVELPVGGVAVPPRFSLVEVCFSVGGMFNNQGHYCFRLLSEDGNASEFGNLALIKDFRSCGDIILQWPQQMSAAMSSVLESSAEFALNLSKQA
;
A
#
# COMPACT_ATOMS: atom_id res chain seq x y z
N GLY A 1 -14.74 7.61 -25.15
CA GLY A 1 -14.64 8.70 -26.15
C GLY A 1 -13.23 8.80 -26.67
N GLN A 2 -13.01 9.39 -27.84
CA GLN A 2 -11.66 9.62 -28.40
C GLN A 2 -11.47 11.13 -28.59
N ASP A 3 -10.30 11.66 -28.25
CA ASP A 3 -9.95 13.09 -28.41
C ASP A 3 -10.93 14.03 -27.67
N VAL A 4 -11.17 13.75 -26.39
CA VAL A 4 -12.10 14.54 -25.56
C VAL A 4 -11.32 15.58 -24.76
N ALA A 5 -11.73 16.85 -24.86
CA ALA A 5 -11.17 17.94 -24.06
C ALA A 5 -12.27 18.67 -23.27
N ILE A 6 -12.13 18.69 -21.95
CA ILE A 6 -12.97 19.44 -21.02
C ILE A 6 -12.10 20.53 -20.41
N GLN A 7 -12.41 21.80 -20.68
CA GLN A 7 -11.53 22.92 -20.34
C GLN A 7 -12.29 24.07 -19.74
N ARG A 8 -11.74 24.69 -18.68
CA ARG A 8 -12.27 25.92 -18.09
C ARG A 8 -13.75 25.82 -17.71
N CYS A 9 -14.19 24.62 -17.32
CA CYS A 9 -15.56 24.38 -16.88
C CYS A 9 -15.69 24.75 -15.39
N VAL A 10 -16.83 25.32 -15.03
CA VAL A 10 -17.19 25.54 -13.63
C VAL A 10 -18.39 24.65 -13.33
N ILE A 11 -18.21 23.72 -12.40
CA ILE A 11 -19.21 22.74 -11.98
C ILE A 11 -19.50 22.99 -10.50
N ARG A 12 -20.77 23.22 -10.20
CA ARG A 12 -21.30 23.35 -8.84
C ARG A 12 -22.36 22.29 -8.66
N MET A 13 -22.14 21.37 -7.74
CA MET A 13 -23.08 20.30 -7.45
C MET A 13 -23.67 20.51 -6.06
N LEU A 14 -24.96 20.30 -5.92
CA LEU A 14 -25.61 20.30 -4.61
C LEU A 14 -25.32 18.98 -3.91
N ASP A 15 -24.96 19.05 -2.64
CA ASP A 15 -24.75 17.85 -1.83
C ASP A 15 -26.08 17.15 -1.50
N LYS A 16 -26.39 16.13 -2.30
CA LYS A 16 -27.61 15.33 -2.23
C LYS A 16 -27.28 13.83 -2.29
N ALA A 17 -28.09 13.02 -1.62
CA ALA A 17 -28.04 11.56 -1.71
C ALA A 17 -28.19 11.08 -3.17
N GLY A 18 -27.33 10.15 -3.59
CA GLY A 18 -27.31 9.64 -4.96
C GLY A 18 -26.67 10.58 -5.99
N GLY A 19 -26.03 11.66 -5.54
CA GLY A 19 -25.23 12.52 -6.42
C GLY A 19 -23.94 11.82 -6.88
N ASP A 20 -23.70 11.84 -8.18
CA ASP A 20 -22.57 11.18 -8.83
C ASP A 20 -21.28 12.02 -8.81
N VAL A 21 -20.26 11.60 -9.57
CA VAL A 21 -19.03 12.36 -9.82
C VAL A 21 -19.30 13.60 -10.67
N GLY A 22 -18.46 14.63 -10.51
CA GLY A 22 -18.62 15.88 -11.27
C GLY A 22 -18.22 15.73 -12.73
N ILE A 23 -17.18 14.95 -13.00
CA ILE A 23 -16.77 14.57 -14.36
C ILE A 23 -16.46 13.08 -14.36
N TYR A 24 -17.20 12.32 -15.15
CA TYR A 24 -16.81 10.97 -15.55
C TYR A 24 -16.25 11.01 -16.97
N ALA A 25 -15.07 10.42 -17.19
CA ALA A 25 -14.49 10.28 -18.52
C ALA A 25 -13.87 8.89 -18.70
N GLN A 26 -14.14 8.29 -19.85
CA GLN A 26 -13.53 7.02 -20.25
C GLN A 26 -13.13 7.09 -21.72
N GLY A 27 -11.90 6.69 -22.04
CA GLY A 27 -11.42 6.51 -23.42
C GLY A 27 -10.02 7.06 -23.68
N GLU A 28 -9.73 7.36 -24.94
CA GLU A 28 -8.37 7.65 -25.43
C GLU A 28 -8.17 9.16 -25.66
N ARG A 29 -7.01 9.69 -25.25
CA ARG A 29 -6.65 11.11 -25.37
C ARG A 29 -7.68 12.02 -24.70
N VAL A 30 -7.82 11.88 -23.39
CA VAL A 30 -8.71 12.68 -22.56
C VAL A 30 -7.92 13.80 -21.89
N LEU A 31 -8.34 15.05 -22.07
CA LEU A 31 -7.79 16.22 -21.40
C LEU A 31 -8.85 16.88 -20.52
N ILE A 32 -8.58 17.01 -19.23
CA ILE A 32 -9.39 17.77 -18.27
C ILE A 32 -8.50 18.84 -17.67
N GLU A 33 -8.73 20.11 -18.01
CA GLU A 33 -7.89 21.21 -17.55
C GLU A 33 -8.62 22.47 -17.10
N ASP A 34 -8.02 23.18 -16.15
CA ASP A 34 -8.48 24.47 -15.64
C ASP A 34 -9.95 24.46 -15.18
N CYS A 35 -10.48 23.30 -14.80
CA CYS A 35 -11.86 23.16 -14.34
C CYS A 35 -11.98 23.44 -12.84
N ASP A 36 -13.10 24.02 -12.44
CA ASP A 36 -13.45 24.33 -11.05
C ASP A 36 -14.68 23.52 -10.65
N ILE A 37 -14.48 22.44 -9.89
CA ILE A 37 -15.47 21.44 -9.53
C ILE A 37 -15.66 21.48 -8.01
N GLN A 38 -16.82 21.95 -7.56
CA GLN A 38 -17.09 22.11 -6.14
C GLN A 38 -18.46 21.57 -5.75
N ILE A 39 -18.49 20.85 -4.64
CA ILE A 39 -19.73 20.47 -3.97
C ILE A 39 -20.12 21.59 -3.01
N ILE A 40 -21.40 21.99 -3.08
CA ILE A 40 -22.02 22.93 -2.16
C ILE A 40 -22.60 22.12 -1.00
N PRO A 41 -22.07 22.27 0.23
CA PRO A 41 -22.48 21.47 1.39
C PRO A 41 -23.99 21.56 1.66
N GLY A 42 -24.61 20.42 1.97
CA GLY A 42 -26.01 20.36 2.34
C GLY A 42 -26.23 20.86 3.77
N GLY A 43 -27.13 21.83 3.97
CA GLY A 43 -27.38 22.43 5.28
C GLY A 43 -28.46 23.51 5.26
N ASP A 44 -28.46 24.37 6.30
CA ASP A 44 -29.36 25.53 6.39
C ASP A 44 -29.01 26.52 5.29
N LEU A 45 -29.72 26.45 4.17
CA LEU A 45 -29.68 27.46 3.13
C LEU A 45 -30.03 28.82 3.76
N PRO A 46 -29.43 29.94 3.32
CA PRO A 46 -29.78 31.24 3.87
C PRO A 46 -31.27 31.51 3.70
N GLU A 47 -31.91 31.98 4.78
CA GLU A 47 -33.32 32.33 4.80
C GLU A 47 -33.62 33.40 3.74
N PHE A 48 -34.77 33.23 3.10
CA PHE A 48 -35.26 34.09 2.03
C PHE A 48 -35.34 35.56 2.50
N PRO A 49 -34.94 36.55 1.68
CA PRO A 49 -35.24 37.94 1.97
C PRO A 49 -36.73 38.23 1.68
N ASP A 50 -37.60 38.06 2.70
CA ASP A 50 -39.02 38.44 2.76
C ASP A 50 -39.82 38.42 1.43
N ASP A 51 -40.43 37.28 1.06
CA ASP A 51 -41.64 37.23 0.21
C ASP A 51 -42.71 36.45 0.98
N ASP A 52 -43.67 37.19 1.51
CA ASP A 52 -44.93 36.70 2.06
C ASP A 52 -45.88 36.24 0.93
N ASP A 53 -45.43 35.38 -0.01
CA ASP A 53 -46.34 34.77 -0.99
C ASP A 53 -46.80 33.37 -0.52
N PRO A 54 -48.00 33.25 0.08
CA PRO A 54 -48.51 31.98 0.59
C PRO A 54 -48.92 30.98 -0.49
N GLU A 55 -48.94 31.35 -1.78
CA GLU A 55 -49.36 30.45 -2.87
C GLU A 55 -48.21 29.61 -3.47
N THR A 56 -46.95 30.01 -3.29
CA THR A 56 -45.76 29.25 -3.74
C THR A 56 -44.63 29.30 -2.71
N PRO A 57 -44.64 28.40 -1.70
CA PRO A 57 -43.57 28.36 -0.71
C PRO A 57 -42.23 27.98 -1.37
N PRO A 58 -41.08 28.56 -0.92
CA PRO A 58 -39.77 28.22 -1.46
C PRO A 58 -39.44 26.75 -1.20
N VAL A 59 -39.14 26.01 -2.26
CA VAL A 59 -38.74 24.60 -2.21
C VAL A 59 -37.25 24.52 -1.92
N ASN A 60 -36.84 23.64 -1.01
CA ASN A 60 -35.42 23.41 -0.74
C ASN A 60 -34.80 22.56 -1.88
N PRO A 61 -33.91 23.12 -2.72
CA PRO A 61 -33.30 22.38 -3.84
C PRO A 61 -32.32 21.27 -3.41
N ALA A 62 -31.91 21.24 -2.14
CA ALA A 62 -31.12 20.15 -1.57
C ALA A 62 -32.00 18.99 -1.04
N ASP A 63 -33.33 19.15 -1.01
CA ASP A 63 -34.25 18.08 -0.58
C ASP A 63 -34.34 16.99 -1.67
N PRO A 64 -34.02 15.72 -1.35
CA PRO A 64 -34.12 14.64 -2.32
C PRO A 64 -35.54 14.34 -2.79
N CYS A 65 -36.55 14.67 -1.99
CA CYS A 65 -37.97 14.42 -2.27
C CYS A 65 -38.68 15.59 -2.96
N ALA A 66 -38.01 16.74 -3.14
CA ALA A 66 -38.57 17.88 -3.84
C ALA A 66 -38.63 17.65 -5.36
N ASP A 67 -39.74 18.04 -6.00
CA ASP A 67 -39.81 18.09 -7.46
C ASP A 67 -38.94 19.25 -7.97
N ALA A 68 -38.00 18.95 -8.86
CA ALA A 68 -37.13 19.95 -9.44
C ALA A 68 -37.91 21.02 -10.22
N ASN A 69 -39.07 20.67 -10.80
CA ASN A 69 -39.91 21.62 -11.52
C ASN A 69 -40.44 22.74 -10.60
N ASP A 70 -40.77 22.41 -9.35
CA ASP A 70 -41.27 23.39 -8.37
C ASP A 70 -40.19 24.42 -8.01
N PHE A 71 -38.91 24.03 -8.09
CA PHE A 71 -37.78 24.96 -7.96
C PHE A 71 -37.62 25.85 -9.21
N TYR A 72 -37.69 25.26 -10.41
CA TYR A 72 -37.48 26.01 -11.67
C TYR A 72 -38.59 27.02 -11.99
N VAL A 73 -39.81 26.83 -11.51
CA VAL A 73 -40.92 27.78 -11.73
C VAL A 73 -40.79 29.07 -10.93
N ASN A 74 -40.06 29.05 -9.81
CA ASN A 74 -39.80 30.25 -9.00
C ASN A 74 -38.54 30.98 -9.49
N LEU A 75 -38.69 31.78 -10.54
CA LEU A 75 -37.56 32.45 -11.22
C LEU A 75 -36.74 33.37 -10.31
N ILE A 76 -37.39 34.11 -9.40
CA ILE A 76 -36.71 35.02 -8.46
C ILE A 76 -35.83 34.20 -7.51
N TYR A 77 -36.38 33.13 -6.95
CA TYR A 77 -35.65 32.23 -6.06
C TYR A 77 -34.52 31.49 -6.80
N LEU A 78 -34.77 31.01 -8.02
CA LEU A 78 -33.74 30.40 -8.86
C LEU A 78 -32.57 31.34 -9.11
N VAL A 79 -32.82 32.60 -9.50
CA VAL A 79 -31.76 33.59 -9.76
C VAL A 79 -30.98 33.90 -8.49
N PHE A 80 -31.66 34.16 -7.37
CA PHE A 80 -31.00 34.39 -6.08
C PHE A 80 -30.12 33.20 -5.66
N TYR A 81 -30.66 31.99 -5.79
CA TYR A 81 -29.99 30.75 -5.40
C TYR A 81 -28.77 30.45 -6.28
N VAL A 82 -28.90 30.68 -7.59
CA VAL A 82 -27.79 30.60 -8.56
C VAL A 82 -26.73 31.63 -8.18
N ASP A 83 -27.06 32.92 -8.06
CA ASP A 83 -26.08 33.96 -7.73
C ASP A 83 -25.33 33.66 -6.41
N LEU A 84 -26.03 33.14 -5.41
CA LEU A 84 -25.43 32.68 -4.16
C LEU A 84 -24.42 31.54 -4.40
N ILE A 85 -24.85 30.45 -5.03
CA ILE A 85 -24.01 29.25 -5.25
C ILE A 85 -22.78 29.57 -6.08
N TRP A 86 -22.95 30.36 -7.13
CA TRP A 86 -21.85 30.73 -8.01
C TRP A 86 -20.87 31.70 -7.33
N GLY A 87 -21.31 32.41 -6.28
CA GLY A 87 -20.45 33.21 -5.41
C GLY A 87 -19.75 32.43 -4.29
N LEU A 88 -20.13 31.17 -4.02
CA LEU A 88 -19.50 30.36 -2.97
C LEU A 88 -18.15 29.79 -3.41
N PHE A 89 -17.18 29.89 -2.49
CA PHE A 89 -15.87 29.25 -2.61
C PHE A 89 -15.70 28.26 -1.47
N THR A 90 -15.86 26.97 -1.76
CA THR A 90 -15.91 25.90 -0.73
C THR A 90 -14.55 25.31 -0.40
N TYR A 91 -13.49 25.70 -1.10
CA TYR A 91 -12.14 25.16 -0.89
C TYR A 91 -11.62 25.36 0.55
N ASP A 92 -11.90 26.51 1.16
CA ASP A 92 -11.48 26.80 2.54
C ASP A 92 -12.56 26.44 3.57
N PHE A 93 -13.70 25.91 3.12
CA PHE A 93 -14.81 25.52 3.98
C PHE A 93 -14.68 24.06 4.41
N VAL A 94 -14.43 23.84 5.71
CA VAL A 94 -14.46 22.49 6.28
C VAL A 94 -15.92 22.08 6.50
N PRO A 95 -16.39 20.98 5.90
CA PRO A 95 -17.77 20.53 6.06
C PRO A 95 -18.08 20.19 7.53
N LYS A 96 -19.29 20.52 7.98
CA LYS A 96 -19.79 20.16 9.31
C LYS A 96 -20.44 18.78 9.35
N LYS A 97 -20.85 18.27 8.18
CA LYS A 97 -21.50 16.98 7.98
C LYS A 97 -20.84 16.28 6.79
N PRO A 98 -20.76 14.94 6.79
CA PRO A 98 -20.28 14.18 5.65
C PRO A 98 -21.05 14.53 4.39
N TYR A 99 -20.33 14.71 3.29
CA TYR A 99 -20.95 14.81 1.97
C TYR A 99 -21.69 13.52 1.63
N GLN A 100 -22.76 13.65 0.86
CA GLN A 100 -23.58 12.58 0.31
C GLN A 100 -23.34 12.40 -1.20
N THR A 101 -23.05 13.47 -1.93
CA THR A 101 -22.69 13.43 -3.35
C THR A 101 -21.22 13.03 -3.54
N LEU A 102 -20.91 12.11 -4.44
CA LEU A 102 -19.54 11.62 -4.68
C LEU A 102 -18.58 12.77 -5.05
N GLY A 103 -18.94 13.57 -6.04
CA GLY A 103 -18.12 14.68 -6.53
C GLY A 103 -16.82 14.25 -7.21
N GLY A 104 -15.94 15.22 -7.48
CA GLY A 104 -14.62 14.95 -8.06
C GLY A 104 -14.62 14.56 -9.55
N ILE A 105 -13.52 13.95 -9.98
CA ILE A 105 -13.26 13.49 -11.35
C ILE A 105 -13.01 11.98 -11.31
N GLN A 106 -13.64 11.21 -12.19
CA GLN A 106 -13.36 9.78 -12.35
C GLN A 106 -12.91 9.46 -13.77
N ILE A 107 -11.82 8.70 -13.86
CA ILE A 107 -11.29 8.15 -15.09
C ILE A 107 -11.60 6.65 -15.11
N GLY A 108 -12.49 6.24 -16.00
CA GLY A 108 -12.90 4.85 -16.13
C GLY A 108 -11.76 3.94 -16.60
N SER A 109 -11.85 2.66 -16.23
CA SER A 109 -10.96 1.60 -16.71
C SER A 109 -10.94 1.54 -18.25
N GLY A 110 -9.82 1.12 -18.84
CA GLY A 110 -9.62 1.10 -20.30
C GLY A 110 -9.26 2.45 -20.93
N SER A 111 -9.06 3.51 -20.13
CA SER A 111 -8.64 4.81 -20.65
C SER A 111 -7.14 4.85 -20.99
N GLU A 112 -6.76 5.62 -22.00
CA GLU A 112 -5.38 5.76 -22.48
C GLU A 112 -5.06 7.23 -22.77
N ASP A 113 -3.82 7.65 -22.49
CA ASP A 113 -3.36 9.01 -22.75
C ASP A 113 -4.24 10.08 -22.07
N VAL A 114 -4.37 9.97 -20.75
CA VAL A 114 -5.23 10.85 -19.95
C VAL A 114 -4.41 11.93 -19.26
N ILE A 115 -4.83 13.18 -19.37
CA ILE A 115 -4.22 14.33 -18.69
C ILE A 115 -5.28 15.06 -17.87
N VAL A 116 -5.10 15.09 -16.56
CA VAL A 116 -5.92 15.86 -15.62
C VAL A 116 -5.02 16.92 -14.99
N ARG A 117 -5.16 18.20 -15.37
CA ARG A 117 -4.24 19.24 -14.90
C ARG A 117 -4.89 20.56 -14.47
N GLN A 118 -4.28 21.21 -13.49
CA GLN A 118 -4.65 22.58 -13.08
C GLN A 118 -6.12 22.73 -12.66
N ASN A 119 -6.76 21.64 -12.23
CA ASN A 119 -8.15 21.69 -11.78
C ASN A 119 -8.23 22.04 -10.29
N LEU A 120 -9.32 22.69 -9.90
CA LEU A 120 -9.73 22.86 -8.52
C LEU A 120 -10.87 21.88 -8.24
N VAL A 121 -10.66 20.98 -7.29
CA VAL A 121 -11.66 20.01 -6.84
C VAL A 121 -11.86 20.18 -5.34
N SER A 122 -13.10 20.45 -4.91
CA SER A 122 -13.42 20.65 -3.49
C SER A 122 -14.74 20.03 -3.09
N GLY A 123 -14.71 19.23 -2.03
CA GLY A 123 -15.90 18.60 -1.47
C GLY A 123 -16.35 17.37 -2.25
N GLY A 124 -17.15 16.55 -1.59
CA GLY A 124 -17.69 15.30 -2.12
C GLY A 124 -17.40 14.12 -1.21
N ALA A 125 -18.27 13.11 -1.24
CA ALA A 125 -18.18 11.90 -0.43
C ALA A 125 -17.09 10.95 -0.97
N GLY A 126 -16.69 11.11 -2.23
CA GLY A 126 -15.74 10.27 -2.96
C GLY A 126 -14.27 10.67 -2.80
N ASN A 127 -13.45 10.24 -3.76
CA ASN A 127 -12.11 10.79 -3.95
C ASN A 127 -12.17 12.06 -4.80
N GLY A 128 -11.15 12.92 -4.71
CA GLY A 128 -11.07 14.09 -5.58
C GLY A 128 -10.81 13.70 -7.05
N ILE A 129 -9.88 12.78 -7.25
CA ILE A 129 -9.65 12.11 -8.54
C ILE A 129 -9.65 10.59 -8.32
N THR A 130 -10.49 9.88 -9.05
CA THR A 130 -10.63 8.42 -9.01
C THR A 130 -10.08 7.79 -10.30
N LEU A 131 -9.24 6.76 -10.16
CA LEU A 131 -8.70 5.97 -11.26
C LEU A 131 -9.26 4.55 -11.23
N GLY A 132 -10.14 4.23 -12.18
CA GLY A 132 -10.84 2.95 -12.27
C GLY A 132 -12.35 3.13 -12.42
N SER A 133 -13.03 2.02 -12.74
CA SER A 133 -14.49 1.93 -12.76
C SER A 133 -15.01 1.21 -11.50
N ASP A 134 -16.16 1.65 -10.97
CA ASP A 134 -16.86 0.94 -9.89
C ASP A 134 -17.71 -0.20 -10.48
N ILE A 135 -17.95 -1.27 -9.72
CA ILE A 135 -18.84 -2.37 -10.11
C ILE A 135 -20.29 -1.90 -10.28
N ALA A 136 -20.69 -0.84 -9.57
CA ALA A 136 -21.98 -0.19 -9.74
C ALA A 136 -22.12 0.49 -11.12
N ASP A 137 -21.02 0.94 -11.72
CA ASP A 137 -20.98 1.56 -13.05
C ASP A 137 -21.22 0.53 -14.18
N VAL A 138 -21.23 -0.76 -13.83
CA VAL A 138 -21.28 -1.90 -14.77
C VAL A 138 -22.68 -2.50 -14.88
N GLY A 139 -23.66 -2.03 -14.10
CA GLY A 139 -25.03 -2.49 -14.21
C GLY A 139 -25.19 -3.98 -13.89
N LEU A 140 -24.76 -4.42 -12.70
CA LEU A 140 -24.99 -5.80 -12.25
C LEU A 140 -26.49 -6.15 -12.08
N ASP A 141 -27.38 -5.15 -12.05
CA ASP A 141 -28.83 -5.36 -12.00
C ASP A 141 -29.40 -5.84 -13.35
N ASP A 142 -28.63 -5.76 -14.44
CA ASP A 142 -28.99 -6.32 -15.76
C ASP A 142 -28.58 -7.80 -15.91
N PHE A 143 -28.20 -8.47 -14.81
CA PHE A 143 -28.34 -9.93 -14.72
C PHE A 143 -29.82 -10.28 -14.58
N ASP A 144 -30.60 -10.03 -15.64
CA ASP A 144 -31.84 -10.76 -15.84
C ASP A 144 -31.47 -12.25 -15.73
N PRO A 145 -32.08 -13.02 -14.82
CA PRO A 145 -31.87 -14.45 -14.80
C PRO A 145 -32.16 -14.96 -16.20
N LEU A 146 -31.17 -15.62 -16.80
CA LEU A 146 -31.28 -16.17 -18.14
C LEU A 146 -32.64 -16.88 -18.23
N PRO A 147 -33.48 -16.59 -19.26
CA PRO A 147 -34.75 -17.27 -19.40
C PRO A 147 -34.50 -18.78 -19.38
N ASP A 148 -35.31 -19.53 -18.61
CA ASP A 148 -35.24 -20.98 -18.34
C ASP A 148 -35.26 -21.90 -19.58
N ASP A 149 -35.06 -21.35 -20.78
CA ASP A 149 -35.08 -22.02 -22.08
C ASP A 149 -33.65 -22.22 -22.64
N GLU A 150 -32.65 -22.47 -21.78
CA GLU A 150 -31.30 -22.82 -22.22
C GLU A 150 -31.28 -24.16 -22.97
N GLU A 151 -30.77 -24.17 -24.22
CA GLU A 151 -30.16 -25.39 -24.78
C GLU A 151 -28.85 -25.65 -24.01
N GLU A 152 -28.97 -26.17 -22.79
CA GLU A 152 -27.83 -26.59 -21.98
C GLU A 152 -27.08 -27.71 -22.74
N PHE A 153 -25.82 -27.46 -23.10
CA PHE A 153 -25.00 -28.49 -23.72
C PHE A 153 -24.77 -29.60 -22.68
N PRO A 154 -25.11 -30.86 -23.00
CA PRO A 154 -24.93 -31.93 -22.04
C PRO A 154 -23.45 -32.10 -21.69
N GLU A 155 -23.15 -32.37 -20.42
CA GLU A 155 -21.79 -32.72 -20.00
C GLU A 155 -21.32 -33.98 -20.74
N VAL A 156 -20.35 -33.84 -21.64
CA VAL A 156 -19.85 -34.94 -22.46
C VAL A 156 -18.74 -35.67 -21.73
N ARG A 157 -19.08 -36.87 -21.26
CA ARG A 157 -18.15 -37.78 -20.59
C ARG A 157 -17.52 -38.77 -21.56
N LEU A 158 -16.20 -38.88 -21.50
CA LEU A 158 -15.40 -39.85 -22.21
C LEU A 158 -14.85 -40.89 -21.24
N ASN A 159 -15.15 -42.17 -21.49
CA ASN A 159 -14.47 -43.29 -20.85
C ASN A 159 -13.30 -43.74 -21.74
N HIS A 160 -12.08 -43.42 -21.33
CA HIS A 160 -10.85 -43.72 -22.06
C HIS A 160 -10.10 -44.89 -21.43
N ASN A 161 -9.72 -45.89 -22.23
CA ASN A 161 -9.08 -47.13 -21.74
C ASN A 161 -7.67 -47.36 -22.30
N PHE A 162 -7.05 -46.31 -22.86
CA PHE A 162 -5.72 -46.39 -23.49
C PHE A 162 -4.77 -45.40 -22.81
N ASP A 163 -3.46 -45.54 -23.04
CA ASP A 163 -2.45 -44.59 -22.54
C ASP A 163 -2.21 -43.42 -23.51
N LEU A 164 -2.82 -43.51 -24.68
CA LEU A 164 -2.68 -42.58 -25.80
C LEU A 164 -4.06 -42.23 -26.31
N ILE A 165 -4.28 -40.95 -26.50
CA ILE A 165 -5.46 -40.41 -27.14
C ILE A 165 -5.06 -39.72 -28.44
N SER A 166 -5.88 -39.89 -29.47
CA SER A 166 -5.82 -39.06 -30.66
C SER A 166 -7.22 -38.83 -31.18
N GLY A 167 -7.43 -37.80 -31.98
CA GLY A 167 -8.75 -37.53 -32.51
C GLY A 167 -8.80 -36.32 -33.40
N ARG A 168 -10.01 -36.04 -33.89
CA ARG A 168 -10.28 -34.87 -34.72
C ARG A 168 -11.53 -34.14 -34.25
N LEU A 169 -11.43 -32.82 -34.12
CA LEU A 169 -12.55 -31.93 -33.84
C LEU A 169 -13.30 -31.63 -35.12
N MET A 170 -14.62 -31.77 -35.07
CA MET A 170 -15.51 -31.68 -36.21
C MET A 170 -16.66 -30.72 -35.89
N LEU A 171 -16.82 -29.66 -36.67
CA LEU A 171 -17.96 -28.74 -36.62
C LEU A 171 -18.83 -28.99 -37.86
N GLU A 172 -20.07 -29.46 -37.68
CA GLU A 172 -21.01 -29.73 -38.80
C GLU A 172 -20.33 -30.46 -39.98
N ASP A 173 -19.58 -31.52 -39.66
CA ASP A 173 -18.80 -32.37 -40.58
C ASP A 173 -17.52 -31.77 -41.21
N LYS A 174 -17.04 -30.60 -40.74
CA LYS A 174 -15.76 -30.02 -41.15
C LYS A 174 -14.72 -30.02 -40.02
N PRO A 175 -13.45 -30.35 -40.30
CA PRO A 175 -12.40 -30.20 -39.31
C PRO A 175 -12.23 -28.74 -38.89
N ILE A 176 -12.07 -28.51 -37.59
CA ILE A 176 -11.85 -27.17 -37.03
C ILE A 176 -10.65 -27.20 -36.08
N GLY A 177 -9.76 -26.21 -36.23
CA GLY A 177 -8.48 -26.12 -35.55
C GLY A 177 -8.27 -24.82 -34.79
N GLY A 178 -7.08 -24.65 -34.22
CA GLY A 178 -6.68 -23.39 -33.57
C GLY A 178 -7.20 -23.21 -32.15
N MET A 179 -7.61 -24.30 -31.50
CA MET A 179 -8.10 -24.32 -30.11
C MET A 179 -7.41 -25.44 -29.32
N THR A 180 -7.67 -25.49 -28.02
CA THR A 180 -7.19 -26.55 -27.13
C THR A 180 -8.36 -27.38 -26.62
N ILE A 181 -8.22 -28.70 -26.63
CA ILE A 181 -9.18 -29.61 -26.02
C ILE A 181 -8.68 -30.03 -24.63
N PHE A 182 -9.57 -30.08 -23.65
CA PHE A 182 -9.31 -30.45 -22.27
C PHE A 182 -10.05 -31.72 -21.87
N PHE A 183 -9.39 -32.53 -21.05
CA PHE A 183 -9.92 -33.74 -20.43
C PHE A 183 -9.73 -33.62 -18.92
N ASP A 184 -10.83 -33.47 -18.18
CA ASP A 184 -10.84 -33.32 -16.73
C ASP A 184 -11.28 -34.62 -16.05
N ASP A 185 -10.45 -35.16 -15.16
CA ASP A 185 -10.74 -36.40 -14.42
C ASP A 185 -11.69 -36.22 -13.20
N GLY A 186 -12.13 -34.99 -12.93
CA GLY A 186 -13.00 -34.62 -11.81
C GLY A 186 -12.33 -34.71 -10.43
N LYS A 187 -11.01 -34.98 -10.37
CA LYS A 187 -10.20 -35.12 -9.16
C LYS A 187 -9.05 -34.11 -9.12
N GLY A 188 -9.05 -33.14 -10.03
CA GLY A 188 -8.05 -32.08 -10.16
C GLY A 188 -6.98 -32.33 -11.22
N GLY A 189 -7.05 -33.43 -11.96
CA GLY A 189 -6.20 -33.72 -13.11
C GLY A 189 -6.83 -33.22 -14.41
N VAL A 190 -6.24 -32.17 -15.00
CA VAL A 190 -6.66 -31.61 -16.29
C VAL A 190 -5.58 -31.84 -17.33
N PHE A 191 -5.91 -32.56 -18.40
CA PHE A 191 -5.03 -32.85 -19.52
C PHE A 191 -5.44 -32.02 -20.73
N SER A 192 -4.50 -31.34 -21.37
CA SER A 192 -4.76 -30.44 -22.50
C SER A 192 -3.98 -30.84 -23.74
N PHE A 193 -4.63 -30.75 -24.91
CA PHE A 193 -4.00 -31.06 -26.19
C PHE A 193 -4.32 -29.94 -27.20
N PRO A 194 -3.31 -29.34 -27.83
CA PRO A 194 -3.53 -28.37 -28.89
C PRO A 194 -4.10 -29.08 -30.13
N VAL A 195 -5.02 -28.41 -30.81
CA VAL A 195 -5.67 -28.90 -32.02
C VAL A 195 -5.09 -28.16 -33.22
N ASP A 196 -4.50 -28.90 -34.16
CA ASP A 196 -3.90 -28.33 -35.37
C ASP A 196 -4.95 -27.75 -36.35
N ALA A 197 -4.49 -27.10 -37.42
CA ALA A 197 -5.37 -26.44 -38.40
C ALA A 197 -6.33 -27.42 -39.11
N GLU A 198 -5.97 -28.71 -39.19
CA GLU A 198 -6.74 -29.81 -39.74
C GLU A 198 -7.63 -30.50 -38.68
N GLY A 199 -7.77 -29.88 -37.51
CA GLY A 199 -8.62 -30.30 -36.41
C GLY A 199 -8.09 -31.49 -35.62
N PHE A 200 -6.85 -31.92 -35.83
CA PHE A 200 -6.29 -33.12 -35.22
C PHE A 200 -5.57 -32.82 -33.90
N PHE A 201 -5.70 -33.75 -32.95
CA PHE A 201 -4.99 -33.73 -31.68
C PHE A 201 -4.47 -35.12 -31.33
N GLU A 202 -3.35 -35.18 -30.60
CA GLU A 202 -2.80 -36.43 -30.05
C GLU A 202 -1.99 -36.18 -28.77
N GLY A 203 -1.92 -37.19 -27.92
CA GLY A 203 -1.02 -37.17 -26.78
C GLY A 203 -1.27 -38.30 -25.78
N LYS A 204 -0.60 -38.22 -24.62
CA LYS A 204 -0.77 -39.20 -23.54
C LYS A 204 -1.92 -38.79 -22.63
N LEU A 205 -2.92 -39.66 -22.52
CA LEU A 205 -4.02 -39.53 -21.58
C LEU A 205 -4.13 -40.86 -20.82
N PRO A 206 -4.00 -40.88 -19.49
CA PRO A 206 -4.15 -42.12 -18.72
C PRO A 206 -5.55 -42.74 -18.88
N PRO A 207 -5.71 -44.06 -18.71
CA PRO A 207 -7.03 -44.67 -18.64
C PRO A 207 -7.87 -44.06 -17.51
N GLY A 208 -9.07 -43.60 -17.82
CA GLY A 208 -9.90 -42.85 -16.89
C GLY A 208 -11.22 -42.37 -17.50
N GLU A 209 -12.09 -41.84 -16.65
CA GLU A 209 -13.29 -41.14 -17.07
C GLU A 209 -13.00 -39.63 -17.06
N TYR A 210 -13.30 -38.96 -18.16
CA TYR A 210 -12.98 -37.56 -18.36
C TYR A 210 -14.20 -36.77 -18.80
N VAL A 211 -14.34 -35.55 -18.30
CA VAL A 211 -15.21 -34.54 -18.88
C VAL A 211 -14.44 -33.81 -19.98
N VAL A 212 -15.03 -33.72 -21.17
CA VAL A 212 -14.38 -33.15 -22.34
C VAL A 212 -14.86 -31.72 -22.57
N THR A 213 -13.94 -30.77 -22.60
CA THR A 213 -14.23 -29.35 -22.86
C THR A 213 -13.23 -28.76 -23.87
N ILE A 214 -13.50 -27.57 -24.39
CA ILE A 214 -12.65 -26.89 -25.37
C ILE A 214 -12.41 -25.43 -24.96
N SER A 215 -11.30 -24.86 -25.40
CA SER A 215 -10.90 -23.49 -25.01
C SER A 215 -11.70 -22.37 -25.66
N ASP A 216 -12.38 -22.64 -26.78
CA ASP A 216 -13.13 -21.62 -27.52
C ASP A 216 -14.60 -21.61 -27.07
N SER A 217 -15.00 -20.53 -26.40
CA SER A 217 -16.33 -20.33 -25.83
C SER A 217 -17.45 -20.27 -26.87
N LYS A 218 -17.13 -20.06 -28.16
CA LYS A 218 -18.10 -20.03 -29.25
C LYS A 218 -18.70 -21.41 -29.57
N TYR A 219 -18.09 -22.48 -29.08
CA TYR A 219 -18.46 -23.84 -29.40
C TYR A 219 -18.78 -24.65 -28.13
N GLY A 220 -19.67 -25.62 -28.26
CA GLY A 220 -19.97 -26.62 -27.24
C GLY A 220 -19.63 -28.02 -27.76
N VAL A 221 -19.07 -28.86 -26.90
CA VAL A 221 -18.90 -30.30 -27.19
C VAL A 221 -20.27 -30.95 -27.09
N VAL A 222 -20.72 -31.58 -28.16
CA VAL A 222 -22.02 -32.26 -28.21
C VAL A 222 -21.86 -33.74 -27.94
N GLN A 223 -20.81 -34.33 -28.50
CA GLN A 223 -20.61 -35.76 -28.46
C GLN A 223 -19.14 -36.11 -28.76
N VAL A 224 -18.69 -37.22 -28.18
CA VAL A 224 -17.42 -37.84 -28.53
C VAL A 224 -17.70 -39.24 -29.09
N GLU A 225 -17.30 -39.48 -30.33
CA GLU A 225 -17.49 -40.75 -31.02
C GLU A 225 -16.18 -41.56 -31.09
N PRO A 226 -16.15 -42.79 -30.59
CA PRO A 226 -14.96 -43.63 -30.66
C PRO A 226 -14.76 -44.20 -32.07
N LEU A 227 -13.53 -44.07 -32.59
CA LEU A 227 -13.07 -44.65 -33.86
C LEU A 227 -12.24 -45.93 -33.67
N GLY A 228 -11.96 -46.31 -32.41
CA GLY A 228 -11.14 -47.46 -32.03
C GLY A 228 -9.70 -47.10 -31.68
N GLU A 229 -9.02 -47.93 -30.88
CA GLU A 229 -7.59 -47.77 -30.51
C GLU A 229 -7.22 -46.38 -29.94
N GLY A 230 -8.07 -45.81 -29.06
CA GLY A 230 -7.84 -44.48 -28.48
C GLY A 230 -8.06 -43.31 -29.45
N LYS A 231 -8.69 -43.55 -30.60
CA LYS A 231 -9.06 -42.53 -31.59
C LYS A 231 -10.50 -42.05 -31.43
N TYR A 232 -10.74 -40.75 -31.57
CA TYR A 232 -12.06 -40.15 -31.38
C TYR A 232 -12.41 -39.08 -32.42
N TYR A 233 -13.69 -38.96 -32.76
CA TYR A 233 -14.24 -37.70 -33.27
C TYR A 233 -14.87 -36.92 -32.11
N VAL A 234 -14.56 -35.63 -32.04
CA VAL A 234 -15.17 -34.71 -31.08
C VAL A 234 -16.08 -33.78 -31.86
N LEU A 235 -17.38 -33.99 -31.74
CA LEU A 235 -18.41 -33.26 -32.47
C LEU A 235 -18.76 -31.98 -31.72
N LEU A 236 -18.59 -30.85 -32.39
CA LEU A 236 -18.90 -29.53 -31.90
C LEU A 236 -20.16 -28.99 -32.56
N LYS A 237 -20.88 -28.15 -31.83
CA LYS A 237 -21.85 -27.22 -32.41
C LYS A 237 -21.51 -25.78 -32.00
N PRO A 238 -21.87 -24.79 -32.85
CA PRO A 238 -21.86 -23.40 -32.41
C PRO A 238 -22.81 -23.27 -31.22
N ARG A 239 -22.40 -22.53 -30.19
CA ARG A 239 -23.38 -22.03 -29.23
C ARG A 239 -24.27 -21.05 -29.98
N ALA A 240 -25.60 -21.14 -29.81
CA ALA A 240 -26.50 -20.13 -30.36
C ALA A 240 -26.00 -18.77 -29.87
N ASN A 241 -25.81 -17.80 -30.78
CA ASN A 241 -25.45 -16.43 -30.41
C ASN A 241 -26.57 -15.87 -29.53
N GLN A 242 -26.47 -16.09 -28.23
CA GLN A 242 -26.95 -15.11 -27.29
C GLN A 242 -26.21 -13.80 -27.63
N PRO A 243 -26.87 -12.62 -27.56
CA PRO A 243 -26.09 -11.42 -27.35
C PRO A 243 -25.17 -11.74 -26.18
N GLU A 244 -23.86 -11.62 -26.40
CA GLU A 244 -22.91 -11.72 -25.29
C GLU A 244 -23.52 -10.88 -24.16
N PRO A 245 -23.71 -11.43 -22.94
CA PRO A 245 -23.99 -10.57 -21.81
C PRO A 245 -22.95 -9.46 -21.89
N PRO A 246 -23.33 -8.16 -21.80
CA PRO A 246 -22.38 -7.08 -22.02
C PRO A 246 -21.12 -7.39 -21.23
N ASP A 247 -19.96 -7.26 -21.88
CA ASP A 247 -18.61 -7.57 -21.36
C ASP A 247 -18.21 -6.72 -20.14
N GLY A 248 -19.12 -6.49 -19.19
CA GLY A 248 -18.98 -5.56 -18.09
C GLY A 248 -17.87 -5.94 -17.11
N GLY A 249 -17.51 -7.22 -17.04
CA GLY A 249 -16.39 -7.69 -16.23
C GLY A 249 -15.01 -7.40 -16.81
N GLU A 250 -14.88 -7.39 -18.14
CA GLU A 250 -13.59 -7.13 -18.80
C GLU A 250 -13.23 -5.64 -18.74
N ASP A 251 -14.22 -4.77 -18.89
CA ASP A 251 -14.04 -3.32 -18.77
C ASP A 251 -13.58 -2.91 -17.37
N LEU A 252 -14.02 -3.56 -16.29
CA LEU A 252 -13.55 -3.28 -14.92
C LEU A 252 -12.04 -3.45 -14.77
N LEU A 253 -11.49 -4.48 -15.41
CA LEU A 253 -10.08 -4.84 -15.34
C LEU A 253 -9.24 -4.27 -16.46
N ALA A 254 -9.86 -3.61 -17.42
CA ALA A 254 -9.16 -2.95 -18.51
C ALA A 254 -8.14 -1.97 -17.95
N PHE A 255 -6.92 -2.06 -18.46
CA PHE A 255 -5.80 -1.29 -17.96
C PHE A 255 -6.02 0.19 -18.26
N ILE A 256 -5.54 1.05 -17.36
CA ILE A 256 -5.50 2.49 -17.61
C ILE A 256 -4.06 2.86 -17.93
N HIS A 257 -3.81 3.39 -19.12
CA HIS A 257 -2.46 3.65 -19.62
C HIS A 257 -2.14 5.14 -19.69
N LYS A 258 -0.91 5.49 -19.32
CA LYS A 258 -0.30 6.80 -19.54
C LYS A 258 -1.17 7.94 -19.02
N VAL A 259 -1.29 7.98 -17.69
CA VAL A 259 -2.10 8.96 -16.97
C VAL A 259 -1.20 10.01 -16.35
N THR A 260 -1.50 11.29 -16.58
CA THR A 260 -0.82 12.42 -15.94
C THR A 260 -1.83 13.22 -15.12
N ILE A 261 -1.62 13.28 -13.80
CA ILE A 261 -2.38 14.12 -12.87
C ILE A 261 -1.43 15.21 -12.38
N ALA A 262 -1.59 16.44 -12.88
CA ALA A 262 -0.60 17.50 -12.67
C ALA A 262 -1.18 18.82 -12.13
N ALA A 263 -0.56 19.39 -11.10
CA ALA A 263 -0.87 20.75 -10.62
C ALA A 263 -2.35 20.98 -10.21
N ASN A 264 -3.07 19.94 -9.79
CA ASN A 264 -4.43 20.06 -9.29
C ASN A 264 -4.44 20.46 -7.81
N ARG A 265 -5.49 21.17 -7.41
CA ARG A 265 -5.78 21.50 -6.01
C ARG A 265 -7.01 20.73 -5.57
N ILE A 266 -6.84 19.79 -4.66
CA ILE A 266 -7.87 18.86 -4.21
C ILE A 266 -8.04 19.05 -2.71
N ALA A 267 -9.26 19.32 -2.25
CA ALA A 267 -9.50 19.48 -0.82
C ALA A 267 -10.87 19.03 -0.35
N ASN A 268 -10.98 18.78 0.96
CA ASN A 268 -12.25 18.52 1.66
C ASN A 268 -13.02 17.30 1.08
N MET A 269 -12.30 16.31 0.55
CA MET A 269 -12.92 15.09 0.03
C MET A 269 -13.24 14.12 1.17
N GLY A 270 -14.32 13.36 1.04
CA GLY A 270 -14.75 12.36 2.02
C GLY A 270 -13.78 11.19 2.13
N PHE A 271 -13.09 10.82 1.04
CA PHE A 271 -12.07 9.78 1.03
C PHE A 271 -10.67 10.34 0.75
N SER A 272 -10.04 9.96 -0.36
CA SER A 272 -8.68 10.34 -0.69
C SER A 272 -8.64 11.51 -1.66
N GLY A 273 -7.55 12.27 -1.67
CA GLY A 273 -7.34 13.26 -2.74
C GLY A 273 -7.30 12.59 -4.11
N ILE A 274 -6.44 11.58 -4.25
CA ILE A 274 -6.37 10.72 -5.45
C ILE A 274 -6.50 9.28 -4.99
N GLY A 275 -7.42 8.52 -5.59
CA GLY A 275 -7.71 7.16 -5.15
C GLY A 275 -8.17 6.23 -6.26
N ALA A 276 -8.36 4.96 -5.92
CA ALA A 276 -9.16 4.05 -6.76
C ALA A 276 -10.63 4.03 -6.29
N PRO A 277 -11.56 3.47 -7.09
CA PRO A 277 -12.97 3.41 -6.78
C PRO A 277 -13.29 2.80 -5.42
N ARG A 278 -14.45 3.20 -4.89
CA ARG A 278 -15.01 2.61 -3.68
C ARG A 278 -15.59 1.24 -4.04
N PHE A 279 -15.37 0.23 -3.19
CA PHE A 279 -16.15 -1.00 -3.23
C PHE A 279 -16.94 -1.08 -1.93
N VAL A 280 -18.27 -1.07 -2.03
CA VAL A 280 -19.14 -1.43 -0.91
C VAL A 280 -19.44 -2.91 -1.08
N THR A 281 -18.69 -3.77 -0.40
CA THR A 281 -18.99 -5.19 -0.41
C THR A 281 -20.26 -5.43 0.39
N SER A 282 -21.36 -5.77 -0.26
CA SER A 282 -22.30 -6.70 0.35
C SER A 282 -21.62 -8.10 0.37
N ASP A 283 -21.88 -8.90 1.40
CA ASP A 283 -21.41 -10.28 1.51
C ASP A 283 -21.79 -11.17 0.29
N GLU A 284 -22.72 -10.69 -0.55
CA GLU A 284 -23.24 -11.37 -1.74
C GLU A 284 -22.25 -11.29 -2.94
N ALA A 285 -21.63 -10.13 -3.21
CA ALA A 285 -20.68 -9.98 -4.33
C ALA A 285 -19.42 -10.84 -4.17
N LEU A 286 -18.97 -11.03 -2.91
CA LEU A 286 -17.85 -11.91 -2.55
C LEU A 286 -18.22 -13.39 -2.74
N ARG A 287 -19.48 -13.77 -2.44
CA ARG A 287 -20.01 -15.10 -2.74
C ARG A 287 -20.10 -15.34 -4.25
N ASP A 288 -20.59 -14.38 -5.02
CA ASP A 288 -20.72 -14.52 -6.47
C ASP A 288 -19.36 -14.59 -7.17
N LEU A 289 -18.35 -13.84 -6.69
CA LEU A 289 -16.96 -13.99 -7.15
C LEU A 289 -16.40 -15.39 -6.81
N SER A 290 -16.75 -15.95 -5.65
CA SER A 290 -16.32 -17.31 -5.25
C SER A 290 -17.05 -18.45 -6.00
N PHE A 291 -18.26 -18.22 -6.50
CA PHE A 291 -19.00 -19.18 -7.34
C PHE A 291 -18.59 -19.09 -8.82
N ALA A 292 -18.27 -17.90 -9.33
CA ALA A 292 -17.83 -17.67 -10.71
C ALA A 292 -16.36 -18.06 -11.01
N THR A 293 -15.62 -18.52 -9.99
CA THR A 293 -14.16 -18.82 -10.04
C THR A 293 -13.81 -20.29 -10.25
N GLN A 294 -14.79 -21.17 -10.44
CA GLN A 294 -14.52 -22.54 -10.90
C GLN A 294 -14.17 -22.54 -12.41
N GLY A 295 -12.94 -22.95 -12.74
CA GLY A 295 -12.55 -23.37 -14.10
C GLY A 295 -11.77 -22.38 -14.98
N SER A 296 -11.49 -21.14 -14.56
CA SER A 296 -10.60 -20.24 -15.35
C SER A 296 -9.50 -19.58 -14.51
N THR A 297 -8.25 -19.69 -14.99
CA THR A 297 -7.04 -19.15 -14.37
C THR A 297 -7.07 -17.63 -14.21
N SER A 298 -7.69 -16.90 -15.15
CA SER A 298 -7.81 -15.44 -15.10
C SER A 298 -8.70 -14.94 -13.96
N ARG A 299 -9.76 -15.69 -13.61
CA ARG A 299 -10.69 -15.32 -12.52
C ARG A 299 -10.17 -15.71 -11.14
N GLN A 300 -9.35 -16.77 -11.04
CA GLN A 300 -8.61 -17.08 -9.81
C GLN A 300 -7.55 -16.01 -9.49
N LEU A 301 -6.90 -15.46 -10.51
CA LEU A 301 -6.01 -14.30 -10.35
C LEU A 301 -6.79 -13.07 -9.85
N LEU A 302 -8.00 -12.83 -10.37
CA LEU A 302 -8.87 -11.76 -9.90
C LEU A 302 -9.24 -11.88 -8.42
N ALA A 303 -9.62 -13.09 -7.99
CA ALA A 303 -9.90 -13.38 -6.58
C ALA A 303 -8.64 -13.23 -5.72
N LEU A 304 -7.47 -13.65 -6.21
CA LEU A 304 -6.20 -13.45 -5.51
C LEU A 304 -5.84 -11.97 -5.38
N VAL A 305 -5.95 -11.20 -6.46
CA VAL A 305 -5.71 -9.75 -6.50
C VAL A 305 -6.67 -9.04 -5.55
N TYR A 306 -7.94 -9.40 -5.57
CA TYR A 306 -8.93 -8.87 -4.65
C TYR A 306 -8.61 -9.21 -3.18
N MET A 307 -8.31 -10.49 -2.88
CA MET A 307 -7.94 -10.94 -1.53
C MET A 307 -6.64 -10.31 -1.02
N THR A 308 -5.74 -9.88 -1.92
CA THR A 308 -4.45 -9.29 -1.55
C THR A 308 -4.46 -7.76 -1.50
N THR A 309 -5.37 -7.10 -2.24
CA THR A 309 -5.38 -5.64 -2.39
C THR A 309 -6.68 -4.95 -1.98
N GLY A 310 -7.73 -5.72 -1.68
CA GLY A 310 -9.02 -5.21 -1.22
C GLY A 310 -9.80 -4.42 -2.27
N THR A 311 -9.48 -4.59 -3.56
CA THR A 311 -10.04 -3.79 -4.67
C THR A 311 -10.03 -4.58 -5.97
N VAL A 312 -11.04 -4.38 -6.82
CA VAL A 312 -11.14 -4.97 -8.17
C VAL A 312 -11.17 -3.84 -9.19
N THR A 313 -10.01 -3.24 -9.44
CA THR A 313 -9.89 -2.12 -10.39
C THR A 313 -8.85 -2.44 -11.45
N GLY A 314 -9.01 -1.80 -12.62
CA GLY A 314 -8.05 -1.85 -13.71
C GLY A 314 -6.64 -1.47 -13.23
N PHE A 315 -5.66 -2.14 -13.83
CA PHE A 315 -4.25 -1.91 -13.55
C PHE A 315 -3.82 -0.56 -14.15
N VAL A 316 -3.23 0.33 -13.36
CA VAL A 316 -2.77 1.65 -13.87
C VAL A 316 -1.30 1.58 -14.26
N VAL A 317 -0.99 1.85 -15.52
CA VAL A 317 0.35 1.75 -16.09
C VAL A 317 0.83 3.14 -16.56
N ASP A 318 2.08 3.49 -16.26
CA ASP A 318 2.70 4.78 -16.59
C ASP A 318 1.92 5.97 -15.99
N LEU A 319 1.73 5.93 -14.67
CA LEU A 319 1.05 6.98 -13.92
C LEU A 319 2.04 8.03 -13.41
N THR A 320 1.80 9.29 -13.75
CA THR A 320 2.53 10.43 -13.19
C THR A 320 1.60 11.32 -12.37
N ILE A 321 1.89 11.48 -11.08
CA ILE A 321 1.21 12.39 -10.17
C ILE A 321 2.21 13.49 -9.78
N TYR A 322 2.02 14.70 -10.29
CA TYR A 322 3.01 15.76 -10.22
C TYR A 322 2.46 17.08 -9.69
N ARG A 323 3.12 17.70 -8.71
CA ARG A 323 2.81 19.07 -8.22
C ARG A 323 1.36 19.29 -7.76
N ASN A 324 0.67 18.26 -7.30
CA ASN A 324 -0.69 18.42 -6.77
C ASN A 324 -0.64 18.89 -5.32
N THR A 325 -1.65 19.65 -4.91
CA THR A 325 -1.91 19.99 -3.51
C THR A 325 -3.16 19.26 -3.06
N ILE A 326 -3.00 18.32 -2.14
CA ILE A 326 -4.06 17.50 -1.54
C ILE A 326 -4.15 17.87 -0.07
N ALA A 327 -5.30 18.37 0.38
CA ALA A 327 -5.45 18.81 1.75
C ALA A 327 -6.81 18.47 2.35
N ARG A 328 -6.87 18.22 3.66
CA ARG A 328 -8.14 18.13 4.41
C ARG A 328 -9.11 17.07 3.86
N CYS A 329 -8.60 15.98 3.30
CA CYS A 329 -9.42 14.84 2.90
C CYS A 329 -9.65 13.90 4.10
N LEU A 330 -10.69 13.07 4.07
CA LEU A 330 -11.04 12.11 5.13
C LEU A 330 -11.29 12.77 6.51
N LEU A 331 -11.89 13.97 6.53
CA LEU A 331 -12.15 14.70 7.79
C LEU A 331 -13.48 14.36 8.46
N ASP A 332 -14.45 13.79 7.74
CA ASP A 332 -15.81 13.61 8.24
C ASP A 332 -16.41 12.23 7.90
N ALA A 333 -15.79 11.45 7.02
CA ALA A 333 -16.27 10.12 6.68
C ALA A 333 -16.23 9.17 7.90
N THR A 334 -17.39 8.64 8.27
CA THR A 334 -17.49 7.54 9.23
C THR A 334 -17.21 6.23 8.52
N LEU A 335 -16.03 5.66 8.72
CA LEU A 335 -15.69 4.31 8.26
C LEU A 335 -16.48 3.30 9.10
N SER A 336 -17.44 2.61 8.48
CA SER A 336 -18.29 1.62 9.14
C SER A 336 -17.62 0.23 9.16
N ASN A 337 -18.14 -0.70 9.96
CA ASN A 337 -17.63 -2.08 9.99
C ASN A 337 -17.81 -2.83 8.65
N VAL A 338 -18.74 -2.39 7.79
CA VAL A 338 -18.95 -2.95 6.43
C VAL A 338 -17.84 -2.50 5.48
N ASP A 339 -17.15 -1.40 5.81
CA ASP A 339 -15.96 -0.93 5.10
C ASP A 339 -14.68 -1.66 5.57
N GLN A 340 -14.81 -2.91 6.05
CA GLN A 340 -13.71 -3.69 6.64
C GLN A 340 -12.50 -3.84 5.70
N PHE A 341 -12.74 -3.81 4.39
CA PHE A 341 -11.70 -3.79 3.36
C PHE A 341 -11.14 -2.39 3.10
N ALA A 342 -11.94 -1.33 3.18
CA ALA A 342 -11.43 0.05 3.16
C ALA A 342 -10.61 0.38 4.42
N ILE A 343 -10.85 -0.36 5.51
CA ILE A 343 -10.09 -0.36 6.76
C ILE A 343 -8.77 -1.13 6.61
N GLU A 344 -8.69 -2.16 5.76
CA GLU A 344 -7.42 -2.82 5.41
C GLU A 344 -6.63 -2.04 4.34
N ARG A 345 -7.33 -1.24 3.53
CA ARG A 345 -6.79 -0.23 2.62
C ARG A 345 -6.42 1.04 3.39
N ALA A 346 -5.44 1.81 2.91
CA ALA A 346 -5.20 3.14 3.46
C ALA A 346 -5.99 4.22 2.70
N LEU A 347 -6.38 5.29 3.38
CA LEU A 347 -7.13 6.41 2.80
C LEU A 347 -6.49 7.75 3.17
N GLY A 348 -6.88 8.84 2.49
CA GLY A 348 -6.58 10.22 2.87
C GLY A 348 -5.84 11.03 1.81
N GLY A 349 -4.55 10.78 1.62
CA GLY A 349 -3.76 11.48 0.60
C GLY A 349 -3.93 10.86 -0.79
N ILE A 350 -2.93 10.08 -1.20
CA ILE A 350 -2.93 9.27 -2.42
C ILE A 350 -3.11 7.80 -2.02
N SER A 351 -4.16 7.15 -2.53
CA SER A 351 -4.54 5.77 -2.19
C SER A 351 -4.78 4.93 -3.45
N LEU A 352 -3.70 4.35 -3.97
CA LEU A 352 -3.71 3.58 -5.21
C LEU A 352 -3.80 2.08 -4.95
N ALA A 353 -4.34 1.37 -5.95
CA ALA A 353 -4.59 -0.05 -5.93
C ALA A 353 -3.42 -0.83 -6.57
N LEU A 354 -3.54 -1.10 -7.87
CA LEU A 354 -2.59 -1.85 -8.69
C LEU A 354 -1.93 -0.89 -9.68
N CYS A 355 -0.61 -0.76 -9.61
CA CYS A 355 0.10 0.14 -10.51
C CYS A 355 1.44 -0.40 -11.02
N ASP A 356 1.86 0.05 -12.21
CA ASP A 356 3.18 -0.19 -12.80
C ASP A 356 3.73 1.12 -13.37
N GLY A 357 5.00 1.40 -13.13
CA GLY A 357 5.67 2.61 -13.62
C GLY A 357 5.08 3.89 -13.04
N VAL A 358 4.98 3.98 -11.70
CA VAL A 358 4.39 5.13 -11.03
C VAL A 358 5.44 6.15 -10.64
N ASN A 359 5.24 7.41 -11.02
CA ASN A 359 6.00 8.55 -10.55
C ASN A 359 5.11 9.49 -9.71
N ILE A 360 5.44 9.67 -8.44
CA ILE A 360 4.78 10.62 -7.53
C ILE A 360 5.80 11.67 -7.11
N GLU A 361 5.67 12.87 -7.65
CA GLU A 361 6.72 13.89 -7.57
C GLU A 361 6.19 15.27 -7.18
N GLU A 362 6.91 15.96 -6.29
CA GLU A 362 6.66 17.37 -5.93
C GLU A 362 5.23 17.66 -5.40
N ASN A 363 4.53 16.67 -4.84
CA ASN A 363 3.18 16.86 -4.31
C ASN A 363 3.21 17.34 -2.85
N VAL A 364 2.19 18.12 -2.47
CA VAL A 364 1.92 18.49 -1.08
C VAL A 364 0.66 17.75 -0.63
N ILE A 365 0.79 16.96 0.43
CA ILE A 365 -0.29 16.14 1.00
C ILE A 365 -0.37 16.45 2.49
N GLU A 366 -1.39 17.18 2.92
CA GLU A 366 -1.44 17.69 4.28
C GLU A 366 -2.79 17.63 4.99
N SER A 367 -2.75 17.40 6.30
CA SER A 367 -3.90 17.49 7.19
C SER A 367 -5.09 16.62 6.76
N CYS A 368 -4.83 15.46 6.16
CA CYS A 368 -5.86 14.46 5.90
C CYS A 368 -6.14 13.62 7.15
N GLY A 369 -7.39 13.17 7.33
CA GLY A 369 -7.85 12.39 8.48
C GLY A 369 -8.34 13.27 9.63
N HIS A 370 -9.54 12.98 10.16
CA HIS A 370 -10.16 13.72 11.27
C HIS A 370 -9.32 13.76 12.56
N GLY A 371 -8.59 12.68 12.83
CA GLY A 371 -7.83 12.52 14.05
C GLY A 371 -6.91 11.30 14.04
N ALA A 372 -6.20 11.09 15.14
CA ALA A 372 -5.28 9.97 15.31
C ALA A 372 -5.98 8.59 15.28
N GLU A 373 -7.25 8.55 15.67
CA GLU A 373 -8.10 7.37 15.61
C GLU A 373 -8.44 6.92 14.18
N THR A 374 -8.30 7.77 13.16
CA THR A 374 -8.63 7.44 11.76
C THR A 374 -7.44 6.75 11.07
N PRO A 375 -7.63 5.65 10.31
CA PRO A 375 -6.57 5.01 9.54
C PRO A 375 -6.27 5.85 8.29
N VAL A 376 -5.20 6.63 8.35
CA VAL A 376 -4.85 7.59 7.30
C VAL A 376 -3.41 7.46 6.85
N CYS A 377 -3.22 7.45 5.53
CA CYS A 377 -1.91 7.51 4.90
C CYS A 377 -1.75 8.74 4.02
N GLY A 378 -0.52 9.24 3.95
CA GLY A 378 -0.15 10.25 2.97
C GLY A 378 -0.08 9.68 1.56
N ILE A 379 0.77 8.67 1.36
CA ILE A 379 0.91 7.93 0.12
C ILE A 379 0.77 6.44 0.41
N PHE A 380 -0.15 5.78 -0.27
CA PHE A 380 -0.39 4.36 -0.20
C PHE A 380 -0.55 3.79 -1.60
N ILE A 381 0.16 2.70 -1.90
CA ILE A 381 -0.03 1.92 -3.12
C ILE A 381 -0.06 0.45 -2.73
N SER A 382 -1.22 -0.20 -2.85
CA SER A 382 -1.39 -1.57 -2.36
C SER A 382 -0.47 -2.58 -3.05
N PHE A 383 -0.33 -2.46 -4.37
CA PHE A 383 0.56 -3.29 -5.16
C PHE A 383 1.19 -2.44 -6.25
N SER A 384 2.50 -2.55 -6.39
CA SER A 384 3.22 -1.72 -7.32
C SER A 384 4.44 -2.37 -7.95
N ILE A 385 4.75 -1.93 -9.17
CA ILE A 385 5.95 -2.30 -9.92
C ILE A 385 6.67 -1.01 -10.34
N ASP A 386 7.99 -0.92 -10.12
CA ASP A 386 8.85 0.23 -10.47
C ASP A 386 8.26 1.58 -10.02
N VAL A 387 8.25 1.81 -8.71
CA VAL A 387 7.73 3.04 -8.12
C VAL A 387 8.82 4.07 -7.89
N THR A 388 8.53 5.32 -8.20
CA THR A 388 9.37 6.48 -7.89
C THR A 388 8.55 7.49 -7.09
N ILE A 389 9.01 7.82 -5.88
CA ILE A 389 8.38 8.81 -4.98
C ILE A 389 9.44 9.85 -4.62
N ARG A 390 9.36 11.05 -5.18
CA ARG A 390 10.40 12.08 -5.01
C ARG A 390 9.87 13.43 -4.58
N GLU A 391 10.61 14.11 -3.71
CA GLU A 391 10.40 15.53 -3.41
C GLU A 391 8.97 15.87 -2.94
N ASN A 392 8.26 14.91 -2.34
CA ASN A 392 6.92 15.15 -1.82
C ASN A 392 6.96 15.68 -0.39
N HIS A 393 5.99 16.52 -0.05
CA HIS A 393 5.74 17.00 1.31
C HIS A 393 4.49 16.31 1.86
N VAL A 394 4.67 15.40 2.82
CA VAL A 394 3.58 14.65 3.46
C VAL A 394 3.48 15.08 4.92
N LEU A 395 2.47 15.87 5.27
CA LEU A 395 2.46 16.64 6.51
C LEU A 395 1.21 16.41 7.34
N ASN A 396 1.39 16.04 8.62
CA ASN A 396 0.34 16.12 9.65
C ASN A 396 -0.94 15.34 9.33
N ASN A 397 -0.83 14.23 8.60
CA ASN A 397 -1.98 13.35 8.33
C ASN A 397 -2.30 12.54 9.60
N GLY A 398 -3.55 12.57 10.05
CA GLY A 398 -4.01 11.89 11.28
C GLY A 398 -3.51 12.56 12.55
N GLN A 399 -3.41 13.89 12.56
CA GLN A 399 -2.98 14.65 13.73
C GLN A 399 -4.01 14.57 14.87
N ASP A 400 -3.54 14.39 16.10
CA ASP A 400 -4.40 14.45 17.29
C ASP A 400 -4.64 15.90 17.71
N GLN A 401 -5.74 16.49 17.22
CA GLN A 401 -6.11 17.87 17.55
C GLN A 401 -6.50 18.07 19.03
N ARG A 402 -6.80 17.00 19.78
CA ARG A 402 -7.18 17.09 21.19
C ARG A 402 -6.08 17.64 22.08
N ALA A 403 -4.82 17.30 21.79
CA ALA A 403 -3.68 17.82 22.55
C ALA A 403 -3.50 19.33 22.33
N GLU A 404 -3.72 19.81 21.10
CA GLU A 404 -3.68 21.23 20.77
C GLU A 404 -4.87 21.99 21.36
N GLN A 405 -6.06 21.40 21.33
CA GLN A 405 -7.26 21.92 22.00
C GLN A 405 -7.04 22.00 23.52
N ALA A 406 -6.50 20.96 24.15
CA ALA A 406 -6.18 20.97 25.58
C ALA A 406 -5.11 22.03 25.92
N ILE A 407 -4.10 22.21 25.07
CA ILE A 407 -3.11 23.29 25.23
C ILE A 407 -3.80 24.66 25.10
N ALA A 408 -4.66 24.85 24.10
CA ALA A 408 -5.42 26.08 23.91
C ALA A 408 -6.33 26.38 25.10
N GLU A 409 -6.99 25.37 25.66
CA GLU A 409 -7.83 25.46 26.87
C GLU A 409 -7.01 25.80 28.12
N ILE A 410 -5.84 25.17 28.31
CA ILE A 410 -4.94 25.47 29.42
C ILE A 410 -4.37 26.89 29.30
N VAL A 411 -4.04 27.34 28.09
CA VAL A 411 -3.55 28.70 27.81
C VAL A 411 -4.67 29.73 27.99
N ALA A 412 -5.91 29.37 27.66
CA ALA A 412 -7.09 30.21 27.85
C ALA A 412 -7.59 30.22 29.30
N ALA A 413 -7.19 29.26 30.13
CA ALA A 413 -7.62 29.17 31.53
C ALA A 413 -7.02 30.32 32.38
N PRO A 414 -7.84 31.03 33.18
CA PRO A 414 -7.35 32.08 34.08
C PRO A 414 -6.32 31.50 35.07
N ALA A 415 -5.27 32.27 35.39
CA ALA A 415 -4.19 31.85 36.30
C ALA A 415 -4.65 31.42 37.71
N ALA A 416 -5.89 31.75 38.11
CA ALA A 416 -6.48 31.37 39.39
C ALA A 416 -6.92 29.89 39.44
N THR A 417 -7.29 29.28 38.32
CA THR A 417 -7.83 27.90 38.25
C THR A 417 -6.73 26.83 38.38
N LEU A 418 -5.47 27.17 38.06
CA LEU A 418 -4.32 26.25 38.08
C LEU A 418 -3.71 26.03 39.49
N LYS A 419 -4.15 26.75 40.53
CA LYS A 419 -3.68 26.56 41.92
C LYS A 419 -4.36 25.42 42.67
N ALA A 420 -5.38 24.79 42.10
CA ALA A 420 -6.20 23.79 42.78
C ALA A 420 -5.75 22.32 42.56
N ALA A 421 -4.71 22.06 41.77
CA ALA A 421 -4.18 20.71 41.61
C ALA A 421 -3.40 20.30 42.88
N PRO A 422 -3.66 19.12 43.48
CA PRO A 422 -3.05 18.73 44.75
C PRO A 422 -1.54 18.47 44.54
N ALA A 423 -0.71 19.32 45.14
CA ALA A 423 0.72 19.13 45.20
C ALA A 423 1.04 17.93 46.12
N GLN A 424 1.43 16.78 45.56
CA GLN A 424 2.17 15.79 46.33
C GLN A 424 3.61 16.28 46.52
N PRO A 425 4.14 16.33 47.75
CA PRO A 425 5.50 16.83 47.99
C PRO A 425 6.53 15.75 47.64
N SER A 426 7.29 15.96 46.56
CA SER A 426 8.50 15.19 46.27
C SER A 426 9.65 15.64 47.18
N THR A 427 10.18 14.74 48.00
CA THR A 427 11.24 14.93 49.00
C THR A 427 12.66 15.01 48.42
N LEU A 428 12.85 15.62 47.25
CA LEU A 428 14.15 15.71 46.57
C LEU A 428 14.56 17.17 46.35
N ARG A 429 14.90 17.90 47.42
CA ARG A 429 15.71 19.14 47.36
C ARG A 429 16.16 19.57 48.75
N ALA A 430 17.26 19.00 49.22
CA ALA A 430 18.08 19.58 50.28
C ALA A 430 19.54 19.49 49.83
N GLY A 431 20.13 20.61 49.40
CA GLY A 431 21.56 20.60 49.06
C GLY A 431 22.16 21.75 48.26
N LEU A 432 21.40 22.76 47.82
CA LEU A 432 22.01 23.91 47.10
C LEU A 432 21.48 25.24 47.63
N SER A 433 22.32 25.95 48.37
CA SER A 433 22.07 27.33 48.83
C SER A 433 22.34 28.33 47.70
N PRO A 434 21.48 29.33 47.46
CA PRO A 434 21.76 30.42 46.54
C PRO A 434 22.41 31.59 47.28
N GLN A 435 23.65 31.91 46.94
CA GLN A 435 24.21 33.26 47.16
C GLN A 435 24.61 33.89 45.83
N ALA A 436 24.49 35.21 45.80
CA ALA A 436 24.82 36.18 44.76
C ALA A 436 23.75 36.42 43.69
N GLY A 437 23.23 37.66 43.73
CA GLY A 437 22.06 38.13 43.02
C GLY A 437 22.31 38.63 41.60
N LEU A 438 21.20 38.67 40.85
CA LEU A 438 20.98 39.40 39.61
C LEU A 438 19.47 39.65 39.53
N SER A 439 19.06 40.92 39.62
CA SER A 439 17.66 41.36 39.85
C SER A 439 16.79 41.45 38.58
N ASN A 440 17.13 40.71 37.51
CA ASN A 440 16.33 40.63 36.28
C ASN A 440 15.95 39.16 35.94
N ARG A 441 15.60 38.37 36.96
CA ARG A 441 15.36 36.93 36.86
C ARG A 441 13.89 36.50 36.86
N GLY A 442 12.94 37.43 36.97
CA GLY A 442 11.50 37.10 37.10
C GLY A 442 10.92 36.39 35.88
N SER A 443 11.08 36.94 34.67
CA SER A 443 10.46 36.34 33.47
C SER A 443 11.21 35.12 32.93
N TYR A 444 12.54 35.04 33.17
CA TYR A 444 13.35 33.93 32.66
C TYR A 444 13.26 32.68 33.57
N ILE A 445 13.10 32.85 34.89
CA ILE A 445 12.94 31.72 35.83
C ILE A 445 11.53 31.16 35.79
N ASP A 446 10.49 31.98 35.60
CA ASP A 446 9.12 31.46 35.45
C ASP A 446 8.95 30.69 34.14
N ASN A 447 9.58 31.14 33.05
CA ASN A 447 9.67 30.40 31.79
C ASN A 447 10.54 29.15 31.91
N GLN A 448 11.63 29.19 32.67
CA GLN A 448 12.47 28.02 32.91
C GLN A 448 11.76 26.98 33.80
N ALA A 449 11.01 27.40 34.82
CA ALA A 449 10.24 26.50 35.66
C ALA A 449 8.99 25.95 34.95
N ALA A 450 8.40 26.70 34.02
CA ALA A 450 7.34 26.20 33.12
C ALA A 450 7.92 25.23 32.08
N TYR A 451 9.07 25.55 31.49
CA TYR A 451 9.77 24.69 30.54
C TYR A 451 10.35 23.44 31.20
N GLU A 452 10.89 23.53 32.42
CA GLU A 452 11.37 22.39 33.21
C GLU A 452 10.21 21.55 33.73
N ARG A 453 9.05 22.14 34.06
CA ARG A 453 7.83 21.38 34.37
C ARG A 453 7.26 20.68 33.14
N TYR A 454 7.23 21.34 31.99
CA TYR A 454 6.86 20.75 30.69
C TYR A 454 7.81 19.61 30.32
N ARG A 455 9.13 19.82 30.48
CA ARG A 455 10.14 18.76 30.32
C ARG A 455 9.95 17.65 31.33
N LEU A 456 9.68 17.95 32.60
CA LEU A 456 9.44 16.91 33.61
C LEU A 456 8.17 16.14 33.28
N SER A 457 7.05 16.78 32.94
CA SER A 457 5.81 16.08 32.58
C SER A 457 5.91 15.30 31.26
N ALA A 458 6.72 15.78 30.31
CA ALA A 458 7.02 15.07 29.06
C ALA A 458 8.05 13.94 29.26
N ALA A 459 8.98 14.08 30.21
CA ALA A 459 10.02 13.09 30.52
C ALA A 459 9.59 12.06 31.57
N THR A 460 8.66 12.38 32.47
CA THR A 460 8.04 11.44 33.42
C THR A 460 6.84 10.72 32.81
N GLY A 461 6.57 10.91 31.51
CA GLY A 461 5.42 10.32 30.84
C GLY A 461 4.07 10.80 31.40
N ASN A 462 4.00 11.86 32.22
CA ASN A 462 2.72 12.30 32.83
C ASN A 462 1.76 12.97 31.84
N PHE A 463 2.22 13.40 30.66
CA PHE A 463 1.31 13.71 29.54
C PHE A 463 0.92 12.46 28.73
N ALA A 464 1.68 11.37 28.83
CA ALA A 464 1.31 10.07 28.26
C ALA A 464 0.41 9.24 29.20
N ILE A 465 0.45 9.48 30.51
CA ILE A 465 -0.41 8.83 31.52
C ILE A 465 -1.83 9.42 31.51
N ASN A 466 -2.02 10.62 30.95
CA ASN A 466 -3.33 11.28 30.83
C ASN A 466 -3.72 11.63 29.40
N ALA A 467 -2.99 11.15 28.37
CA ALA A 467 -3.58 11.10 27.05
C ALA A 467 -4.73 10.09 27.14
N PRO A 468 -5.99 10.45 26.82
CA PRO A 468 -7.06 9.47 26.79
C PRO A 468 -6.61 8.28 25.94
N ASP A 469 -6.88 7.05 26.37
CA ASP A 469 -6.66 5.87 25.54
C ASP A 469 -7.34 6.14 24.20
N ILE A 470 -6.54 6.35 23.15
CA ILE A 470 -7.05 6.58 21.81
C ILE A 470 -7.49 5.20 21.32
N ASP A 471 -8.80 5.02 21.19
CA ASP A 471 -9.36 3.84 20.54
C ASP A 471 -9.09 3.95 19.03
N PHE A 472 -7.99 3.35 18.60
CA PHE A 472 -7.60 3.38 17.20
C PHE A 472 -8.52 2.48 16.39
N GLN A 473 -9.16 3.05 15.37
CA GLN A 473 -9.84 2.24 14.36
C GLN A 473 -8.83 1.30 13.69
N ARG A 474 -9.29 0.13 13.25
CA ARG A 474 -8.46 -0.80 12.49
C ARG A 474 -7.94 -0.10 11.22
N GLY A 475 -6.73 -0.47 10.77
CA GLY A 475 -6.19 -0.03 9.49
C GLY A 475 -4.87 0.74 9.54
N PRO A 476 -4.26 0.96 8.36
CA PRO A 476 -2.94 1.54 8.25
C PRO A 476 -2.87 3.04 8.59
N ARG A 477 -1.75 3.44 9.23
CA ARG A 477 -1.37 4.85 9.41
C ARG A 477 0.09 5.02 9.11
N ALA A 478 0.39 5.75 8.06
CA ALA A 478 1.77 5.95 7.63
C ALA A 478 1.93 7.16 6.70
N GLY A 479 3.12 7.77 6.71
CA GLY A 479 3.46 8.79 5.74
C GLY A 479 3.49 8.22 4.32
N ILE A 480 4.36 7.23 4.10
CA ILE A 480 4.48 6.46 2.85
C ILE A 480 4.38 4.96 3.19
N LEU A 481 3.47 4.25 2.53
CA LEU A 481 3.20 2.83 2.76
C LEU A 481 3.10 2.07 1.43
N LEU A 482 4.09 1.21 1.18
CA LEU A 482 4.17 0.31 0.02
C LEU A 482 4.22 -1.14 0.54
N PRO A 483 3.08 -1.80 0.79
CA PRO A 483 3.08 -3.15 1.34
C PRO A 483 3.63 -4.19 0.36
N ILE A 484 3.41 -4.02 -0.94
CA ILE A 484 3.93 -4.92 -1.98
C ILE A 484 4.51 -4.09 -3.13
N CYS A 485 5.83 -4.14 -3.28
CA CYS A 485 6.58 -3.37 -4.29
C CYS A 485 7.57 -4.28 -5.01
N LEU A 486 7.43 -4.44 -6.33
CA LEU A 486 8.21 -5.41 -7.10
C LEU A 486 9.08 -4.71 -8.16
N SER A 487 10.22 -5.29 -8.48
CA SER A 487 10.99 -4.90 -9.67
C SER A 487 10.40 -5.57 -10.92
N THR A 488 10.42 -4.87 -12.07
CA THR A 488 10.00 -5.45 -13.37
C THR A 488 10.79 -6.71 -13.73
N ASN A 489 12.01 -6.85 -13.20
CA ASN A 489 12.86 -8.02 -13.40
C ASN A 489 12.12 -9.31 -12.99
N MET A 490 11.31 -9.28 -11.92
CA MET A 490 10.54 -10.44 -11.43
C MET A 490 9.71 -11.15 -12.50
N PHE A 491 9.27 -10.42 -13.54
CA PHE A 491 8.41 -10.95 -14.60
C PHE A 491 9.17 -11.26 -15.91
N ALA A 492 10.42 -10.80 -16.05
CA ALA A 492 11.19 -10.91 -17.29
C ALA A 492 11.66 -12.35 -17.59
N GLY A 493 11.87 -13.17 -16.56
CA GLY A 493 12.43 -14.53 -16.68
C GLY A 493 11.54 -15.57 -17.35
N ALA A 494 10.24 -15.31 -17.45
CA ALA A 494 9.28 -16.23 -18.03
C ALA A 494 8.74 -15.83 -19.41
N ALA A 495 8.60 -14.53 -19.67
CA ALA A 495 8.36 -14.00 -21.01
C ALA A 495 9.39 -14.53 -22.02
N LEU A 496 10.66 -14.69 -21.59
CA LEU A 496 11.74 -15.23 -22.42
C LEU A 496 11.58 -16.73 -22.76
N ARG A 497 10.91 -17.52 -21.91
CA ARG A 497 10.75 -18.98 -22.13
C ARG A 497 9.61 -19.34 -23.06
N LYS A 498 8.55 -18.51 -23.10
CA LYS A 498 7.43 -18.69 -24.05
C LYS A 498 7.72 -18.11 -25.42
N ALA A 499 8.65 -17.15 -25.56
CA ALA A 499 8.91 -16.47 -26.82
C ALA A 499 10.30 -16.77 -27.40
N THR A 500 10.42 -17.87 -28.13
CA THR A 500 11.53 -18.04 -29.09
C THR A 500 11.36 -17.06 -30.26
N ALA A 501 12.46 -16.35 -30.59
CA ALA A 501 12.74 -15.58 -31.82
C ALA A 501 12.20 -14.13 -32.01
N ASN A 502 11.15 -13.64 -31.34
CA ASN A 502 10.57 -12.32 -31.69
C ASN A 502 10.69 -11.19 -30.64
N LEU A 503 11.34 -11.40 -29.50
CA LEU A 503 11.40 -10.39 -28.42
C LEU A 503 12.17 -9.10 -28.78
N GLY A 504 13.12 -9.16 -29.70
CA GLY A 504 13.81 -7.96 -30.21
C GLY A 504 12.89 -6.99 -30.96
N ALA A 505 11.70 -7.44 -31.38
CA ALA A 505 10.72 -6.60 -32.07
C ALA A 505 9.67 -5.95 -31.13
N GLN A 506 9.61 -6.36 -29.86
CA GLN A 506 8.57 -5.91 -28.90
C GLN A 506 9.09 -5.05 -27.73
N GLY A 507 10.39 -4.74 -27.66
CA GLY A 507 10.94 -3.78 -26.67
C GLY A 507 11.01 -4.27 -25.21
N LEU A 508 10.51 -5.48 -24.89
CA LEU A 508 10.49 -6.03 -23.52
C LEU A 508 11.88 -6.24 -22.91
N THR A 509 12.92 -6.50 -23.71
CA THR A 509 14.29 -6.73 -23.20
C THR A 509 14.93 -5.46 -22.63
N THR A 510 14.47 -4.27 -23.02
CA THR A 510 14.97 -2.99 -22.49
C THR A 510 14.20 -2.52 -21.25
N ALA A 511 12.97 -3.01 -21.05
CA ALA A 511 12.15 -2.73 -19.86
C ALA A 511 12.58 -3.54 -18.61
N ALA A 512 13.31 -4.64 -18.81
CA ALA A 512 13.84 -5.52 -17.76
C ALA A 512 15.31 -5.26 -17.39
N GLU A 513 15.92 -4.19 -17.90
CA GLU A 513 17.29 -3.82 -17.53
C GLU A 513 17.28 -2.73 -16.44
N GLY A 514 17.52 -3.14 -15.18
CA GLY A 514 17.95 -2.23 -14.11
C GLY A 514 16.88 -1.39 -13.41
N ARG A 515 15.60 -1.75 -13.50
CA ARG A 515 14.54 -1.05 -12.76
C ARG A 515 14.49 -1.48 -11.29
N HIS A 516 14.43 -0.50 -10.41
CA HIS A 516 14.29 -0.70 -8.97
C HIS A 516 12.88 -1.20 -8.67
N ALA A 517 12.68 -1.89 -7.55
CA ALA A 517 11.32 -2.04 -7.02
C ALA A 517 10.78 -0.68 -6.60
N ALA A 518 11.57 0.10 -5.85
CA ALA A 518 11.23 1.48 -5.51
C ALA A 518 12.45 2.41 -5.43
N ARG A 519 12.23 3.68 -5.80
CA ARG A 519 13.12 4.82 -5.57
C ARG A 519 12.37 5.87 -4.76
N ILE A 520 12.86 6.17 -3.56
CA ILE A 520 12.22 7.08 -2.61
C ILE A 520 13.26 8.11 -2.18
N ASP A 521 13.16 9.34 -2.67
CA ASP A 521 14.17 10.35 -2.36
C ASP A 521 13.70 11.79 -2.22
N GLY A 522 14.41 12.56 -1.40
CA GLY A 522 14.13 13.98 -1.21
C GLY A 522 12.78 14.29 -0.55
N ASN A 523 12.07 13.30 0.00
CA ASN A 523 10.74 13.52 0.58
C ASN A 523 10.84 14.14 1.98
N TYR A 524 9.90 15.03 2.30
CA TYR A 524 9.71 15.60 3.64
C TYR A 524 8.42 15.03 4.25
N VAL A 525 8.55 14.09 5.18
CA VAL A 525 7.45 13.32 5.75
C VAL A 525 7.35 13.57 7.25
N VAL A 526 6.21 14.09 7.68
CA VAL A 526 5.84 14.27 9.09
C VAL A 526 4.55 13.51 9.34
N GLN A 527 4.67 12.34 9.98
CA GLN A 527 3.57 11.45 10.31
C GLN A 527 3.35 11.42 11.83
N PRO A 528 2.32 12.10 12.36
CA PRO A 528 2.07 12.18 13.80
C PRO A 528 1.95 10.80 14.49
N PHE A 529 1.21 9.87 13.88
CA PHE A 529 1.00 8.51 14.40
C PHE A 529 1.31 7.46 13.34
N GLY A 530 2.05 6.43 13.74
CA GLY A 530 2.45 5.34 12.84
C GLY A 530 3.79 5.59 12.17
N LYS A 531 4.06 4.86 11.09
CA LYS A 531 5.36 4.85 10.42
C LYS A 531 5.51 6.04 9.47
N THR A 532 6.68 6.66 9.38
CA THR A 532 6.91 7.60 8.27
C THR A 532 7.07 6.87 6.95
N LEU A 533 7.67 5.68 6.98
CA LEU A 533 7.96 4.87 5.80
C LEU A 533 7.85 3.38 6.12
N PHE A 534 7.06 2.67 5.33
CA PHE A 534 7.04 1.21 5.25
C PHE A 534 7.16 0.78 3.79
N VAL A 535 8.12 -0.11 3.51
CA VAL A 535 8.27 -0.74 2.20
C VAL A 535 8.45 -2.25 2.39
N GLY A 536 7.51 -3.03 1.84
CA GLY A 536 7.66 -4.46 1.60
C GLY A 536 7.95 -4.69 0.13
N ALA A 537 9.15 -5.15 -0.19
CA ALA A 537 9.65 -5.24 -1.54
C ALA A 537 10.18 -6.63 -1.91
N ALA A 538 10.21 -6.88 -3.22
CA ALA A 538 11.05 -7.89 -3.83
C ALA A 538 11.76 -7.26 -5.03
N GLY A 539 13.01 -6.86 -4.81
CA GLY A 539 13.84 -6.19 -5.81
C GLY A 539 14.44 -4.88 -5.30
N THR A 540 15.43 -4.37 -6.02
CA THR A 540 16.33 -3.31 -5.55
C THR A 540 15.61 -2.06 -5.06
N LEU A 541 16.03 -1.54 -3.91
CA LEU A 541 15.49 -0.35 -3.26
C LEU A 541 16.55 0.76 -3.15
N SER A 542 16.16 1.99 -3.47
CA SER A 542 16.95 3.18 -3.21
C SER A 542 16.16 4.18 -2.38
N ILE A 543 16.60 4.43 -1.15
CA ILE A 543 15.95 5.33 -0.20
C ILE A 543 16.97 6.38 0.24
N THR A 544 16.92 7.57 -0.36
CA THR A 544 17.97 8.57 -0.15
C THR A 544 17.48 9.98 0.16
N ASP A 545 18.23 10.73 0.97
CA ASP A 545 18.00 12.17 1.17
C ASP A 545 16.60 12.54 1.69
N ASN A 546 15.90 11.62 2.36
CA ASN A 546 14.57 11.87 2.93
C ASN A 546 14.66 12.44 4.34
N GLN A 547 13.65 13.22 4.72
CA GLN A 547 13.40 13.66 6.07
C GLN A 547 12.15 12.96 6.61
N LEU A 548 12.34 12.08 7.60
CA LEU A 548 11.33 11.13 8.06
C LEU A 548 11.05 11.33 9.56
N ILE A 549 9.95 12.01 9.88
CA ILE A 549 9.60 12.43 11.23
C ILE A 549 8.31 11.75 11.70
N SER A 550 8.40 10.96 12.77
CA SER A 550 7.21 10.38 13.42
C SER A 550 7.20 10.69 14.90
N ASP A 551 6.06 11.15 15.40
CA ASP A 551 5.94 11.52 16.81
C ASP A 551 5.57 10.34 17.70
N ARG A 552 4.60 9.52 17.28
CA ARG A 552 4.05 8.43 18.10
C ARG A 552 3.94 7.10 17.37
N ALA A 553 4.13 6.03 18.12
CA ALA A 553 3.98 4.67 17.64
C ALA A 553 2.56 4.15 17.81
N LEU A 554 2.16 3.28 16.89
CA LEU A 554 0.93 2.50 17.05
C LEU A 554 1.18 1.26 17.92
N PRO A 555 0.13 0.71 18.54
CA PRO A 555 0.15 -0.66 19.03
C PRO A 555 0.55 -1.63 17.93
N ARG A 556 1.38 -2.62 18.27
CA ARG A 556 1.95 -3.60 17.34
C ARG A 556 0.90 -4.28 16.46
N GLU A 557 -0.22 -4.69 17.05
CA GLU A 557 -1.28 -5.42 16.35
C GLU A 557 -1.88 -4.60 15.20
N LEU A 558 -2.06 -3.30 15.42
CA LEU A 558 -2.57 -2.38 14.40
C LEU A 558 -1.52 -2.08 13.34
N ASP A 559 -0.26 -1.89 13.75
CA ASP A 559 0.86 -1.63 12.86
C ASP A 559 1.15 -2.85 11.95
N ALA A 560 0.99 -4.08 12.47
CA ALA A 560 1.23 -5.32 11.73
C ALA A 560 0.18 -5.56 10.64
N LEU A 561 -1.08 -5.26 10.96
CA LEU A 561 -2.18 -5.31 9.99
C LEU A 561 -2.00 -4.27 8.88
N ALA A 562 -1.39 -3.12 9.19
CA ALA A 562 -1.17 -2.04 8.23
C ALA A 562 -0.26 -2.42 7.04
N GLY A 563 0.73 -3.29 7.25
CA GLY A 563 1.66 -3.69 6.18
C GLY A 563 1.16 -4.84 5.29
N GLY A 564 -0.11 -5.26 5.43
CA GLY A 564 -0.65 -6.39 4.69
C GLY A 564 0.08 -7.70 4.97
N LEU A 565 0.27 -8.55 3.96
CA LEU A 565 1.03 -9.80 4.09
C LEU A 565 2.48 -9.53 4.53
N SER A 566 3.14 -8.56 3.90
CA SER A 566 4.52 -8.16 4.23
C SER A 566 4.63 -7.67 5.67
N GLY A 567 3.63 -6.92 6.14
CA GLY A 567 3.52 -6.45 7.52
C GLY A 567 3.34 -7.58 8.53
N ARG A 568 2.46 -8.54 8.25
CA ARG A 568 2.26 -9.72 9.10
C ARG A 568 3.50 -10.60 9.17
N LEU A 569 4.12 -10.89 8.02
CA LEU A 569 5.38 -11.64 7.95
C LEU A 569 6.48 -10.90 8.72
N ALA A 570 6.62 -9.60 8.49
CA ALA A 570 7.58 -8.75 9.18
C ALA A 570 7.30 -8.65 10.69
N ALA A 571 6.03 -8.68 11.10
CA ALA A 571 5.64 -8.68 12.49
C ALA A 571 5.99 -10.00 13.19
N ASP A 572 6.13 -11.11 12.47
CA ASP A 572 6.59 -12.37 13.06
C ASP A 572 8.13 -12.40 13.28
N PHE A 573 8.88 -11.47 12.68
CA PHE A 573 10.30 -11.30 12.95
C PHE A 573 10.55 -10.68 14.33
N LYS A 574 10.77 -11.54 15.32
CA LYS A 574 11.31 -11.18 16.64
C LYS A 574 12.75 -11.65 16.76
N LEU A 575 13.67 -10.76 17.11
CA LEU A 575 15.02 -11.15 17.51
C LEU A 575 15.02 -11.40 19.03
N VAL A 576 14.77 -12.64 19.45
CA VAL A 576 14.52 -12.98 20.88
C VAL A 576 13.26 -12.24 21.38
N ASP A 577 13.36 -11.39 22.40
CA ASP A 577 12.25 -10.55 22.92
C ASP A 577 12.22 -9.14 22.29
N PHE A 578 12.99 -8.92 21.22
CA PHE A 578 13.11 -7.62 20.57
C PHE A 578 12.13 -7.49 19.39
N ASP A 579 11.13 -6.63 19.55
CA ASP A 579 10.13 -6.35 18.52
C ASP A 579 10.67 -5.39 17.44
N MET A 580 11.28 -5.95 16.40
CA MET A 580 11.87 -5.17 15.31
C MET A 580 10.84 -4.45 14.43
N PHE A 581 9.58 -4.87 14.51
CA PHE A 581 8.50 -4.39 13.65
C PHE A 581 7.99 -3.01 14.08
N ALA A 582 8.09 -2.65 15.36
CA ALA A 582 7.55 -1.40 15.91
C ALA A 582 8.41 -0.14 15.60
N SER A 583 9.13 -0.11 14.48
CA SER A 583 9.99 1.02 14.08
C SER A 583 9.23 2.21 13.48
N ASN A 584 9.86 3.38 13.44
CA ASN A 584 9.39 4.53 12.66
C ASN A 584 9.53 4.28 11.16
N VAL A 585 10.72 3.82 10.76
CA VAL A 585 11.04 3.44 9.37
C VAL A 585 11.24 1.94 9.31
N MET A 586 10.56 1.29 8.38
CA MET A 586 10.71 -0.14 8.13
C MET A 586 10.87 -0.44 6.64
N VAL A 587 11.90 -1.20 6.33
CA VAL A 587 12.18 -1.68 4.98
C VAL A 587 12.39 -3.19 5.05
N VAL A 588 11.65 -3.93 4.23
CA VAL A 588 11.73 -5.39 4.14
C VAL A 588 11.86 -5.74 2.67
N ASP A 589 13.01 -6.28 2.29
CA ASP A 589 13.25 -6.88 0.97
C ASP A 589 13.44 -8.38 1.13
N ILE A 590 12.57 -9.16 0.48
CA ILE A 590 12.61 -10.62 0.57
C ILE A 590 13.36 -11.28 -0.59
N CYS A 591 13.87 -10.52 -1.55
CA CYS A 591 14.56 -11.10 -2.69
C CYS A 591 16.01 -11.43 -2.32
N PRO A 592 16.44 -12.70 -2.35
CA PRO A 592 17.82 -13.04 -2.11
C PRO A 592 18.67 -12.68 -3.33
N GLY A 593 19.93 -12.28 -3.13
CA GLY A 593 20.85 -12.04 -4.24
C GLY A 593 21.27 -13.31 -4.96
N ALA A 594 21.76 -13.15 -6.20
CA ALA A 594 22.40 -14.17 -7.01
C ALA A 594 23.36 -15.09 -6.22
N TYR A 595 24.19 -14.48 -5.38
CA TYR A 595 25.18 -15.16 -4.55
C TYR A 595 24.56 -16.14 -3.54
N VAL A 596 23.43 -15.79 -2.93
CA VAL A 596 22.76 -16.60 -1.91
C VAL A 596 22.24 -17.90 -2.51
N ILE A 597 21.70 -17.84 -3.74
CA ILE A 597 21.22 -19.03 -4.46
C ILE A 597 22.35 -20.02 -4.72
N ASP A 598 23.51 -19.52 -5.13
CA ASP A 598 24.68 -20.36 -5.35
C ASP A 598 25.17 -21.01 -4.04
N VAL A 599 25.21 -20.25 -2.94
CA VAL A 599 25.62 -20.77 -1.62
C VAL A 599 24.65 -21.84 -1.09
N LEU A 600 23.34 -21.64 -1.22
CA LEU A 600 22.32 -22.60 -0.79
C LEU A 600 22.40 -23.92 -1.56
N LYS A 601 22.63 -23.86 -2.88
CA LYS A 601 22.82 -25.07 -3.71
C LYS A 601 24.11 -25.80 -3.38
N VAL A 602 25.19 -25.07 -3.10
CA VAL A 602 26.45 -25.67 -2.64
C VAL A 602 26.22 -26.41 -1.31
N LYS A 603 25.58 -25.77 -0.31
CA LYS A 603 25.25 -26.43 0.98
C LYS A 603 24.36 -27.67 0.80
N ASN A 604 23.36 -27.62 -0.08
CA ASN A 604 22.48 -28.75 -0.38
C ASN A 604 23.18 -29.88 -1.18
N GLY A 605 24.16 -29.53 -2.01
CA GLY A 605 25.03 -30.51 -2.69
C GLY A 605 25.95 -31.28 -1.74
N PHE A 606 26.43 -30.64 -0.67
CA PHE A 606 27.26 -31.27 0.37
C PHE A 606 26.50 -32.21 1.31
N ASN A 607 25.16 -32.13 1.37
CA ASN A 607 24.34 -32.97 2.25
C ASN A 607 23.95 -34.31 1.62
N THR A 608 24.33 -34.55 0.36
CA THR A 608 24.28 -35.88 -0.24
C THR A 608 25.63 -36.56 -0.01
N ASN A 609 25.65 -37.80 0.49
CA ASN A 609 26.85 -38.64 0.64
C ASN A 609 27.49 -39.02 -0.72
N ALA A 610 27.41 -38.16 -1.73
CA ALA A 610 27.95 -38.35 -3.05
C ALA A 610 29.32 -37.68 -3.13
N THR A 611 30.36 -38.50 -3.15
CA THR A 611 31.67 -38.20 -3.73
C THR A 611 31.51 -37.92 -5.24
N SER A 612 30.85 -36.83 -5.60
CA SER A 612 30.71 -36.39 -6.99
C SER A 612 31.84 -35.39 -7.28
N THR A 613 32.77 -35.81 -8.13
CA THR A 613 33.88 -35.02 -8.67
C THR A 613 33.45 -34.11 -9.82
N ASN A 614 32.15 -33.80 -9.94
CA ASN A 614 31.68 -32.90 -10.98
C ASN A 614 32.00 -31.47 -10.54
N PRO A 615 32.67 -30.67 -11.40
CA PRO A 615 32.79 -29.24 -11.12
C PRO A 615 31.39 -28.68 -10.88
N LEU A 616 31.23 -27.88 -9.84
CA LEU A 616 30.01 -27.11 -9.60
C LEU A 616 29.77 -26.27 -10.87
N GLU A 617 28.86 -26.73 -11.74
CA GLU A 617 28.39 -25.90 -12.83
C GLU A 617 27.66 -24.72 -12.21
N ALA A 618 28.11 -23.50 -12.52
CA ALA A 618 27.43 -22.28 -12.11
C ALA A 618 25.96 -22.42 -12.53
N THR A 619 25.04 -22.22 -11.60
CA THR A 619 23.62 -22.18 -11.97
C THR A 619 23.48 -20.99 -12.92
N PRO A 620 22.95 -21.17 -14.14
CA PRO A 620 22.55 -20.03 -14.95
C PRO A 620 21.42 -19.35 -14.18
N ILE A 621 21.74 -18.25 -13.51
CA ILE A 621 20.74 -17.40 -12.89
C ILE A 621 19.83 -16.94 -14.03
N PRO A 622 18.52 -17.17 -13.94
CA PRO A 622 17.60 -16.78 -15.00
C PRO A 622 17.80 -15.30 -15.33
N PHE A 623 17.87 -14.96 -16.62
CA PHE A 623 17.83 -13.57 -17.06
C PHE A 623 16.58 -12.90 -16.45
N GLY A 624 16.75 -11.75 -15.79
CA GLY A 624 15.69 -11.09 -15.03
C GLY A 624 15.53 -11.54 -13.57
N PHE A 625 16.45 -12.31 -12.99
CA PHE A 625 16.39 -12.55 -11.55
C PHE A 625 16.53 -11.21 -10.79
N PRO A 626 15.64 -10.89 -9.82
CA PRO A 626 15.70 -9.60 -9.12
C PRO A 626 16.78 -9.63 -8.05
N ASP A 627 17.56 -8.56 -7.93
CA ASP A 627 18.48 -8.37 -6.80
C ASP A 627 17.75 -7.65 -5.66
N GLY A 628 17.99 -8.07 -4.41
CA GLY A 628 17.35 -7.50 -3.20
C GLY A 628 18.14 -6.37 -2.55
N ASN A 629 19.00 -5.70 -3.32
CA ASN A 629 19.91 -4.68 -2.83
C ASN A 629 19.15 -3.50 -2.23
N VAL A 630 19.48 -3.11 -1.00
CA VAL A 630 18.91 -1.94 -0.33
C VAL A 630 19.96 -0.86 -0.11
N LEU A 631 19.80 0.27 -0.78
CA LEU A 631 20.53 1.50 -0.50
C LEU A 631 19.70 2.41 0.41
N PHE A 632 20.22 2.72 1.59
CA PHE A 632 19.60 3.63 2.55
C PHE A 632 20.63 4.70 2.98
N ALA A 633 20.58 5.87 2.31
CA ALA A 633 21.67 6.85 2.39
C ALA A 633 21.22 8.30 2.60
N GLY A 634 21.94 9.06 3.42
CA GLY A 634 21.71 10.51 3.52
C GLY A 634 20.38 10.94 4.17
N ASN A 635 19.67 10.02 4.82
CA ASN A 635 18.35 10.31 5.40
C ASN A 635 18.47 10.98 6.77
N GLN A 636 17.54 11.88 7.07
CA GLN A 636 17.36 12.49 8.39
C GLN A 636 16.09 11.95 9.03
N ILE A 637 16.24 11.24 10.15
CA ILE A 637 15.14 10.53 10.78
C ILE A 637 14.95 11.09 12.18
N LYS A 638 13.71 11.40 12.53
CA LYS A 638 13.38 11.90 13.86
C LYS A 638 12.23 11.11 14.46
N GLN A 639 12.47 10.59 15.66
CA GLN A 639 11.45 9.94 16.46
C GLN A 639 11.08 10.83 17.66
N GLY A 640 9.80 11.17 17.76
CA GLY A 640 9.23 11.96 18.84
C GLY A 640 9.02 11.21 20.15
N ASN A 641 7.99 11.60 20.89
CA ASN A 641 7.71 11.14 22.24
C ASN A 641 6.34 10.43 22.31
N ALA A 642 6.35 9.20 22.86
CA ALA A 642 5.23 8.31 23.19
C ALA A 642 5.04 7.11 22.25
N GLY A 643 5.40 5.93 22.78
CA GLY A 643 5.17 4.62 22.17
C GLY A 643 6.15 3.55 22.67
N ALA A 644 5.74 2.28 22.62
CA ALA A 644 6.59 1.12 22.91
C ALA A 644 7.53 0.76 21.73
N ARG A 645 8.17 1.75 21.07
CA ARG A 645 9.14 1.46 20.00
C ARG A 645 10.46 1.01 20.60
N PRO A 646 10.91 -0.23 20.34
CA PRO A 646 12.23 -0.65 20.77
C PRO A 646 13.30 -0.30 19.71
N THR A 647 12.88 0.13 18.51
CA THR A 647 13.71 0.54 17.37
C THR A 647 13.17 1.80 16.67
N SER A 648 14.04 2.65 16.11
CA SER A 648 13.63 3.77 15.24
C SER A 648 13.67 3.36 13.77
N VAL A 649 14.69 2.59 13.36
CA VAL A 649 14.90 2.18 11.97
C VAL A 649 15.17 0.68 11.94
N THR A 650 14.41 -0.03 11.12
CA THR A 650 14.61 -1.45 10.85
C THR A 650 14.73 -1.65 9.35
N ILE A 651 15.85 -2.20 8.91
CA ILE A 651 16.05 -2.64 7.52
C ILE A 651 16.35 -4.13 7.55
N PHE A 652 15.57 -4.88 6.77
CA PHE A 652 15.75 -6.29 6.55
C PHE A 652 15.84 -6.53 5.05
N SER A 653 16.95 -7.12 4.60
CA SER A 653 17.08 -7.62 3.24
C SER A 653 17.61 -9.05 3.25
N MET A 654 17.24 -9.83 2.24
CA MET A 654 17.86 -11.13 1.95
C MET A 654 19.08 -11.02 1.02
N ASP A 655 19.52 -9.81 0.76
CA ASP A 655 20.68 -9.47 -0.06
C ASP A 655 21.55 -8.42 0.65
N ASP A 656 22.20 -7.54 -0.09
CA ASP A 656 23.07 -6.49 0.45
C ASP A 656 22.28 -5.31 1.03
N VAL A 657 22.70 -4.82 2.19
CA VAL A 657 22.24 -3.54 2.76
C VAL A 657 23.38 -2.55 2.91
N ASN A 658 23.23 -1.39 2.28
CA ASN A 658 24.13 -0.25 2.44
C ASN A 658 23.45 0.88 3.22
N PHE A 659 23.83 1.07 4.48
CA PHE A 659 23.25 2.03 5.42
C PHE A 659 24.26 3.13 5.76
N VAL A 660 24.23 4.26 5.03
CA VAL A 660 25.32 5.24 5.07
C VAL A 660 24.88 6.69 5.21
N ASP A 661 25.71 7.49 5.89
CA ASP A 661 25.56 8.95 5.96
C ASP A 661 24.20 9.42 6.53
N ASN A 662 23.52 8.60 7.35
CA ASN A 662 22.22 8.94 7.93
C ASN A 662 22.38 9.69 9.26
N GLN A 663 21.44 10.60 9.54
CA GLN A 663 21.31 11.26 10.84
C GLN A 663 19.99 10.87 11.52
N ILE A 664 20.06 10.42 12.78
CA ILE A 664 18.90 9.86 13.48
C ILE A 664 18.79 10.47 14.88
N ASP A 665 17.70 11.18 15.12
CA ASP A 665 17.40 11.84 16.38
C ASP A 665 16.24 11.12 17.08
N VAL A 666 16.51 10.56 18.26
CA VAL A 666 15.49 9.98 19.14
C VAL A 666 15.23 10.95 20.29
N LEU A 667 13.98 11.38 20.49
CA LEU A 667 13.63 12.32 21.55
C LEU A 667 13.25 11.64 22.87
N ASN A 668 12.70 10.42 22.84
CA ASN A 668 12.40 9.63 24.04
C ASN A 668 13.05 8.24 23.99
N ALA A 669 13.81 7.91 25.03
CA ALA A 669 14.56 6.66 25.14
C ALA A 669 13.91 5.61 26.04
N THR A 670 12.73 5.81 26.65
CA THR A 670 12.21 4.86 27.66
C THR A 670 12.14 3.43 27.14
N ASN A 671 11.65 3.23 25.91
CA ASN A 671 11.45 1.89 25.33
C ASN A 671 12.49 1.48 24.28
N ILE A 672 13.31 2.41 23.80
CA ILE A 672 14.33 2.14 22.77
C ILE A 672 15.41 1.20 23.31
N ARG A 673 15.60 0.03 22.67
CA ARG A 673 16.78 -0.83 22.90
C ARG A 673 17.84 -0.66 21.84
N SER A 674 17.45 -0.46 20.58
CA SER A 674 18.38 -0.12 19.51
C SER A 674 17.88 1.09 18.75
N THR A 675 18.71 2.07 18.41
CA THR A 675 18.26 3.15 17.51
C THR A 675 18.02 2.60 16.11
N VAL A 676 18.95 1.76 15.62
CA VAL A 676 18.91 1.15 14.30
C VAL A 676 19.14 -0.35 14.40
N VAL A 677 18.41 -1.13 13.61
CA VAL A 677 18.77 -2.50 13.30
C VAL A 677 18.83 -2.70 11.79
N VAL A 678 19.97 -3.19 11.32
CA VAL A 678 20.20 -3.56 9.92
C VAL A 678 20.43 -5.06 9.85
N PHE A 679 19.69 -5.71 8.97
CA PHE A 679 19.80 -7.13 8.67
C PHE A 679 20.01 -7.32 7.16
N GLY A 680 21.03 -8.11 6.79
CA GLY A 680 21.34 -8.42 5.40
C GLY A 680 22.23 -9.64 5.26
N VAL A 681 22.37 -10.16 4.04
CA VAL A 681 23.37 -11.20 3.75
C VAL A 681 24.77 -10.61 3.80
N SER A 682 24.94 -9.47 3.14
CA SER A 682 26.04 -8.56 3.45
C SER A 682 25.49 -7.22 3.92
N THR A 683 26.19 -6.59 4.84
CA THR A 683 25.78 -5.31 5.40
C THR A 683 26.97 -4.37 5.48
N ARG A 684 26.70 -3.09 5.22
CA ARG A 684 27.65 -2.02 5.45
C ARG A 684 26.93 -0.87 6.12
N ALA A 685 27.37 -0.53 7.33
CA ALA A 685 26.92 0.68 8.02
C ALA A 685 28.07 1.67 8.19
N ALA A 686 28.00 2.83 7.54
CA ALA A 686 29.08 3.81 7.60
C ALA A 686 28.65 5.26 7.80
N ASN A 687 29.46 6.03 8.54
CA ASN A 687 29.32 7.48 8.71
C ASN A 687 27.95 7.95 9.27
N ASN A 688 27.24 7.08 9.99
CA ASN A 688 25.94 7.45 10.55
C ASN A 688 26.11 8.22 11.86
N ARG A 689 25.17 9.12 12.14
CA ARG A 689 25.11 9.91 13.38
C ARG A 689 23.80 9.67 14.10
N MET A 690 23.86 9.02 15.26
CA MET A 690 22.73 8.77 16.13
C MET A 690 22.77 9.69 17.36
N LYS A 691 21.62 10.30 17.67
CA LYS A 691 21.42 11.16 18.82
C LYS A 691 20.31 10.62 19.70
N GLU A 692 20.71 10.03 20.81
CA GLU A 692 19.80 9.42 21.75
C GLU A 692 19.73 10.18 23.08
N PRO A 693 18.58 10.19 23.76
CA PRO A 693 18.47 10.79 25.09
C PRO A 693 19.26 9.97 26.09
N LEU A 694 19.99 10.66 26.98
CA LEU A 694 20.62 10.04 28.13
C LEU A 694 19.53 9.56 29.10
N LEU A 695 19.37 8.24 29.21
CA LEU A 695 18.55 7.68 30.26
C LEU A 695 19.39 7.54 31.52
N VAL A 696 19.25 8.49 32.46
CA VAL A 696 19.85 8.41 33.80
C VAL A 696 18.96 7.50 34.65
N GLU A 697 18.97 6.19 34.36
CA GLU A 697 18.46 5.21 35.30
C GLU A 697 19.51 5.07 36.42
N LEU A 698 19.27 5.75 37.54
CA LEU A 698 19.92 5.36 38.79
C LEU A 698 19.52 3.91 39.05
N PRO A 699 20.45 2.98 39.29
CA PRO A 699 20.10 1.60 39.65
C PRO A 699 19.44 1.62 41.04
N VAL A 700 18.13 1.85 41.07
CA VAL A 700 17.33 1.72 42.29
C VAL A 700 16.99 0.25 42.42
N GLY A 701 17.69 -0.47 43.30
CA GLY A 701 17.34 -1.84 43.69
C GLY A 701 18.03 -2.97 42.93
N GLY A 702 19.15 -2.74 42.22
CA GLY A 702 19.96 -3.82 41.66
C GLY A 702 19.34 -4.53 40.44
N VAL A 703 18.31 -3.96 39.81
CA VAL A 703 17.79 -4.44 38.53
C VAL A 703 18.77 -4.07 37.42
N ALA A 704 19.27 -5.07 36.69
CA ALA A 704 20.15 -4.86 35.55
C ALA A 704 19.39 -4.11 34.44
N VAL A 705 19.87 -2.94 34.05
CA VAL A 705 19.34 -2.20 32.90
C VAL A 705 19.69 -2.98 31.63
N PRO A 706 18.72 -3.31 30.77
CA PRO A 706 19.02 -4.07 29.56
C PRO A 706 19.97 -3.27 28.65
N PRO A 707 20.87 -3.96 27.93
CA PRO A 707 21.81 -3.29 27.04
C PRO A 707 21.07 -2.49 25.97
N ARG A 708 21.64 -1.35 25.60
CA ARG A 708 21.12 -0.46 24.57
C ARG A 708 22.18 -0.19 23.53
N PHE A 709 21.74 -0.05 22.28
CA PHE A 709 22.60 0.08 21.12
C PHE A 709 22.20 1.29 20.28
N SER A 710 23.19 1.95 19.69
CA SER A 710 22.96 2.95 18.64
C SER A 710 22.74 2.25 17.30
N LEU A 711 23.41 1.11 17.07
CA LEU A 711 23.27 0.31 15.88
C LEU A 711 23.53 -1.15 16.24
N VAL A 712 22.62 -2.01 15.80
CA VAL A 712 22.83 -3.46 15.72
C VAL A 712 22.87 -3.82 14.25
N GLU A 713 23.99 -4.37 13.80
CA GLU A 713 24.17 -4.90 12.46
C GLU A 713 24.20 -6.43 12.52
N VAL A 714 23.40 -7.07 11.68
CA VAL A 714 23.27 -8.51 11.60
C VAL A 714 23.56 -8.93 10.16
N CYS A 715 24.66 -9.64 9.97
CA CYS A 715 25.12 -10.09 8.67
C CYS A 715 25.30 -11.60 8.63
N PHE A 716 24.96 -12.21 7.50
CA PHE A 716 25.21 -13.63 7.27
C PHE A 716 26.67 -13.86 6.86
N SER A 717 27.14 -13.19 5.81
CA SER A 717 28.48 -13.45 5.24
C SER A 717 29.50 -12.37 5.60
N VAL A 718 29.27 -11.12 5.19
CA VAL A 718 30.24 -10.04 5.40
C VAL A 718 29.52 -8.83 5.98
N GLY A 719 30.00 -8.37 7.13
CA GLY A 719 29.51 -7.17 7.82
C GLY A 719 30.61 -6.15 8.02
N GLY A 720 30.24 -4.87 8.02
CA GLY A 720 31.18 -3.77 8.12
C GLY A 720 30.57 -2.52 8.73
N MET A 721 30.94 -2.23 9.98
CA MET A 721 30.58 -1.00 10.66
C MET A 721 31.76 -0.02 10.68
N PHE A 722 31.64 1.12 10.00
CA PHE A 722 32.73 2.09 9.84
C PHE A 722 32.35 3.52 10.25
N ASN A 723 33.12 4.13 11.15
CA ASN A 723 33.06 5.56 11.43
C ASN A 723 31.67 6.10 11.86
N ASN A 724 30.88 5.27 12.54
CA ASN A 724 29.58 5.67 13.06
C ASN A 724 29.72 6.38 14.42
N GLN A 725 28.80 7.29 14.74
CA GLN A 725 28.78 8.04 16.00
C GLN A 725 27.42 7.91 16.67
N GLY A 726 27.41 7.59 17.96
CA GLY A 726 26.18 7.39 18.72
C GLY A 726 26.38 7.58 20.22
N HIS A 727 25.30 7.64 20.99
CA HIS A 727 25.39 7.73 22.46
C HIS A 727 25.51 6.35 23.10
N TYR A 728 24.99 5.30 22.46
CA TYR A 728 24.99 3.92 22.97
C TYR A 728 26.01 3.04 22.24
N CYS A 729 26.08 1.76 22.65
CA CYS A 729 27.03 0.79 22.11
C CYS A 729 26.69 0.43 20.65
N PHE A 730 27.67 -0.06 19.92
CA PHE A 730 27.48 -0.69 18.61
C PHE A 730 27.53 -2.20 18.79
N ARG A 731 26.90 -2.97 17.92
CA ARG A 731 26.99 -4.44 17.97
C ARG A 731 26.87 -5.02 16.57
N LEU A 732 27.83 -5.87 16.21
CA LEU A 732 27.88 -6.62 14.96
C LEU A 732 27.73 -8.11 15.25
N LEU A 733 26.72 -8.73 14.66
CA LEU A 733 26.48 -10.16 14.71
C LEU A 733 26.81 -10.76 13.34
N SER A 734 27.81 -11.64 13.26
CA SER A 734 28.23 -12.28 12.00
C SER A 734 28.36 -13.81 12.12
N GLU A 735 27.92 -14.57 11.12
CA GLU A 735 28.17 -16.02 11.07
C GLU A 735 29.66 -16.28 10.77
N ASP A 736 30.22 -15.51 9.84
CA ASP A 736 31.63 -15.60 9.43
C ASP A 736 32.54 -14.66 10.23
N GLY A 737 33.82 -15.04 10.36
CA GLY A 737 34.86 -14.21 10.98
C GLY A 737 35.31 -12.99 10.16
N ASN A 738 34.68 -12.74 9.00
CA ASN A 738 35.01 -11.64 8.08
C ASN A 738 34.29 -10.32 8.39
N ALA A 739 33.75 -10.20 9.60
CA ALA A 739 33.12 -8.98 10.09
C ALA A 739 34.19 -7.98 10.55
N SER A 740 34.00 -6.70 10.22
CA SER A 740 34.91 -5.64 10.64
C SER A 740 34.20 -4.48 11.30
N GLU A 741 34.85 -3.91 12.31
CA GLU A 741 34.38 -2.74 13.00
C GLU A 741 35.55 -1.76 13.19
N PHE A 742 35.45 -0.55 12.63
CA PHE A 742 36.50 0.45 12.74
C PHE A 742 35.95 1.87 12.88
N GLY A 743 36.56 2.68 13.75
CA GLY A 743 36.25 4.10 13.86
C GLY A 743 34.92 4.45 14.53
N ASN A 744 34.15 3.48 15.06
CA ASN A 744 32.89 3.78 15.73
C ASN A 744 33.10 4.43 17.11
N LEU A 745 32.39 5.54 17.33
CA LEU A 745 32.47 6.33 18.55
C LEU A 745 31.13 6.30 19.30
N ALA A 746 31.10 5.57 20.41
CA ALA A 746 30.06 5.68 21.42
C ALA A 746 30.46 6.75 22.47
N LEU A 747 29.59 7.73 22.70
CA LEU A 747 29.87 8.86 23.58
C LEU A 747 29.74 8.54 25.09
N ILE A 748 29.05 7.44 25.44
CA ILE A 748 28.78 7.03 26.82
C ILE A 748 29.44 5.66 27.13
N LYS A 749 30.66 5.42 26.62
CA LYS A 749 31.39 4.14 26.84
C LYS A 749 31.67 3.86 28.32
N ASP A 750 31.93 4.89 29.12
CA ASP A 750 32.38 4.73 30.51
C ASP A 750 31.28 4.28 31.49
N PHE A 751 30.00 4.43 31.12
CA PHE A 751 28.86 4.09 32.00
C PHE A 751 28.14 2.80 31.60
N ARG A 752 28.49 2.18 30.47
CA ARG A 752 27.85 0.95 29.98
C ARG A 752 28.92 -0.05 29.55
N SER A 753 28.96 -1.21 30.20
CA SER A 753 29.79 -2.34 29.79
C SER A 753 29.29 -2.89 28.45
N CYS A 754 29.79 -2.33 27.34
CA CYS A 754 29.35 -2.68 25.99
C CYS A 754 29.61 -4.15 25.59
N GLY A 755 30.32 -4.93 26.41
CA GLY A 755 30.63 -6.34 26.14
C GLY A 755 31.44 -6.52 24.87
N ASP A 756 31.50 -7.76 24.37
CA ASP A 756 32.05 -8.03 23.04
C ASP A 756 31.19 -7.37 21.97
N ILE A 757 31.85 -6.58 21.11
CA ILE A 757 31.20 -5.74 20.11
C ILE A 757 30.91 -6.53 18.83
N ILE A 758 31.76 -7.52 18.53
CA ILE A 758 31.56 -8.52 17.47
C ILE A 758 31.24 -9.85 18.14
N LEU A 759 30.08 -10.43 17.82
CA LEU A 759 29.64 -11.71 18.36
C LEU A 759 29.36 -12.70 17.23
N GLN A 760 29.81 -13.94 17.42
CA GLN A 760 29.39 -15.05 16.57
C GLN A 760 27.92 -15.42 16.85
N TRP A 761 27.21 -15.79 15.80
CA TRP A 761 25.81 -16.15 15.89
C TRP A 761 25.57 -17.40 16.76
N PRO A 762 24.49 -17.44 17.55
CA PRO A 762 24.01 -18.69 18.13
C PRO A 762 23.59 -19.66 17.02
N GLN A 763 23.98 -20.93 17.12
CA GLN A 763 23.71 -21.95 16.10
C GLN A 763 22.22 -22.11 15.75
N GLN A 764 21.32 -21.82 16.70
CA GLN A 764 19.87 -21.84 16.49
C GLN A 764 19.37 -20.73 15.53
N MET A 765 20.00 -19.55 15.54
CA MET A 765 19.64 -18.45 14.64
C MET A 765 20.11 -18.70 13.20
N SER A 766 21.28 -19.34 13.02
CA SER A 766 21.78 -19.73 11.69
C SER A 766 20.82 -20.71 10.99
N ALA A 767 20.26 -21.68 11.73
CA ALA A 767 19.28 -22.63 11.18
C ALA A 767 17.96 -21.97 10.76
N ALA A 768 17.41 -21.09 11.61
CA ALA A 768 16.19 -20.35 11.28
C ALA A 768 16.38 -19.45 10.05
N MET A 769 17.53 -18.77 9.97
CA MET A 769 17.84 -17.87 8.86
C MET A 769 18.06 -18.62 7.54
N SER A 770 18.76 -19.76 7.59
CA SER A 770 18.93 -20.61 6.41
C SER A 770 17.58 -21.06 5.86
N SER A 771 16.63 -21.44 6.73
CA SER A 771 15.26 -21.81 6.31
C SER A 771 14.48 -20.64 5.68
N VAL A 772 14.65 -19.41 6.20
CA VAL A 772 14.04 -18.20 5.62
C VAL A 772 14.63 -17.87 4.26
N LEU A 773 15.96 -17.96 4.11
CA LEU A 773 16.66 -17.75 2.84
C LEU A 773 16.25 -18.81 1.79
N GLU A 774 16.17 -20.08 2.18
CA GLU A 774 15.68 -21.16 1.30
C GLU A 774 14.24 -20.93 0.86
N SER A 775 13.35 -20.63 1.79
CA SER A 775 11.92 -20.38 1.49
C SER A 775 11.75 -19.19 0.53
N SER A 776 12.58 -18.16 0.69
CA SER A 776 12.49 -16.94 -0.12
C SER A 776 13.14 -17.12 -1.48
N ALA A 777 14.24 -17.88 -1.56
CA ALA A 777 14.81 -18.30 -2.83
C ALA A 777 13.83 -19.18 -3.62
N GLU A 778 13.15 -20.12 -2.95
CA GLU A 778 12.10 -20.93 -3.56
C GLU A 778 10.91 -20.07 -4.01
N PHE A 779 10.46 -19.12 -3.18
CA PHE A 779 9.40 -18.18 -3.52
C PHE A 779 9.75 -17.34 -4.75
N ALA A 780 10.92 -16.67 -4.75
CA ALA A 780 11.40 -15.88 -5.87
C ALA A 780 11.57 -16.73 -7.14
N LEU A 781 12.09 -17.96 -7.01
CA LEU A 781 12.24 -18.87 -8.13
C LEU A 781 10.87 -19.34 -8.67
N ASN A 782 9.90 -19.62 -7.80
CA ASN A 782 8.55 -20.03 -8.20
C ASN A 782 7.79 -18.89 -8.88
N LEU A 783 7.89 -17.67 -8.36
CA LEU A 783 7.38 -16.46 -9.02
C LEU A 783 8.00 -16.27 -10.40
N SER A 784 9.33 -16.40 -10.53
CA SER A 784 10.02 -16.29 -11.82
C SER A 784 9.65 -17.41 -12.82
N LYS A 785 9.10 -18.53 -12.34
CA LYS A 785 8.63 -19.66 -13.18
C LYS A 785 7.16 -19.55 -13.56
N GLN A 786 6.35 -18.84 -12.77
CA GLN A 786 4.89 -18.72 -12.92
C GLN A 786 4.44 -17.44 -13.62
N ALA A 787 5.23 -16.36 -13.53
CA ALA A 787 5.20 -15.27 -14.51
C ALA A 787 5.37 -15.83 -15.93
#